data_AF-A0A3Q9FWN7-F1
#
_entry.id   AF-A0A3Q9FWN7-F1
#
_cell.length_a   1.000
_cell.length_b   1.000
_cell.length_c   1.000
_cell.angle_alpha   90.00
_cell.angle_beta   90.00
_cell.angle_gamma   90.00
#
_symmetry.space_group_name_H-M   'P 1'
#
loop_
_entity.id
_entity.type
_entity.pdbx_description
1 polymer ?
#
loop_
_entity_poly.entity_id
_entity_poly.type
_entity_poly.pdbx_seq_one_letter_code
_entity_poly.pdbx_strand_id
1 'polypeptide(L)'
;MTTTTPPRIRVDERVMGAGTTVRFVLLMVLLLVSCWNVMGGITRRFALRTGFDHYGCLFAAGGDPFDGDVARDLVAAKLQAPAFQACLDRYEPPLAWWVTLSWPVLLVVVAWALFRGVPAWRTRRGRVVPLAAVDPDGTILRLVEELATVAGLSRVPRVVVDPAAASTGAVVLGSDRRPTVRLHGGLLARRHTDPEGFRAVLLHELAHIRNRDVTLTYVTLAVWWAFVAVVLVPAVVVLVRSAVSIAPQFQDVQVPSVVRSFGLLGFLVVLVYLARADVLRSREIYADLAAVRWGADRGGWAVTTPDPPSTGWRRAAGALAELWRTHPRWDLRRRSLDDPVVLFGVRALPLFLTGAAATVITSQARQEAHAANAGWAGHAWVLASAALVVGVLGVSLWRGVAHAVLTSRRVPSGARAGLWLGAGMAVGELVVDDVTSFTWLPPRPWVLALVVLAGGAFAWWATQCAHLWIRAWPGRTIRPPMLLGLAAMCLVLSAWFEWWQRTGTLYAAGGPFDTGGFLQSSGLESIAEPYRSLPAKVLLETQGVAGQPLVLPAVATLWVVPLLAWAIGPATAPPGWMRDATGGGAVETDGEGVPPLRRVLLAVLLGGVAACAALAGAMAFLHARRAPEGLTILDVVAYCGWILVALGTGAAVAAVAASASAGRYRLLVALVAGEAAVAAGCAATFVLASFDGCVPPLGTLARTCDWRPEVPWPLYQLLLGPALLLGAVVAVVAAAAVSAVGAVRRRPASRGAVAPRRAPRRPVRPVHRVVAVGLLCAVAVGATVAAGVFRAGNGQGLDDRARGHEPAITEGRADAAAGLAGPPVSARTREIQVLAWHMYGGEELIKRFMTGAKGFSGLLAAGRGEVSESRVRPFCEDFGRVARDAGAFFRVPEPRAAELWKEFVAQVEKTGRTCGQAVEQSNGRLLERSMSELVGAARLGDAVLARTKAVAEEGDIR
;
A
#
# COMPACT_ATOMS: atom_id res chain seq x y z
N MET A 1 27.72 -42.51 34.35
CA MET A 1 27.53 -41.05 34.25
C MET A 1 26.39 -40.77 33.29
N THR A 2 25.18 -40.59 33.81
CA THR A 2 24.03 -40.08 33.06
C THR A 2 24.29 -38.61 32.74
N THR A 3 24.48 -38.29 31.46
CA THR A 3 24.57 -36.93 30.95
C THR A 3 23.23 -36.23 31.13
N THR A 4 23.03 -35.65 32.31
CA THR A 4 21.94 -34.72 32.58
C THR A 4 22.09 -33.53 31.64
N THR A 5 21.29 -33.54 30.57
CA THR A 5 21.21 -32.41 29.65
C THR A 5 20.75 -31.20 30.46
N PRO A 6 21.44 -30.05 30.42
CA PRO A 6 21.06 -28.91 31.23
C PRO A 6 19.61 -28.51 30.95
N PRO A 7 18.85 -28.09 31.99
CA PRO A 7 17.45 -27.72 31.82
C PRO A 7 17.32 -26.58 30.81
N ARG A 8 16.57 -26.81 29.72
CA ARG A 8 16.30 -25.78 28.71
C ARG A 8 15.49 -24.65 29.35
N ILE A 9 15.94 -23.41 29.19
CA ILE A 9 15.24 -22.21 29.65
C ILE A 9 13.83 -22.19 29.02
N ARG A 10 12.79 -22.20 29.86
CA ARG A 10 11.40 -22.06 29.43
C ARG A 10 11.05 -20.56 29.40
N VAL A 11 10.64 -20.07 28.24
CA VAL A 11 10.21 -18.68 28.04
C VAL A 11 8.69 -18.65 28.04
N ASP A 12 8.07 -17.77 28.83
CA ASP A 12 6.61 -17.62 28.81
C ASP A 12 6.12 -16.98 27.50
N GLU A 13 5.29 -17.69 26.73
CA GLU A 13 4.79 -17.23 25.43
C GLU A 13 3.90 -15.99 25.49
N ARG A 14 3.46 -15.58 26.69
CA ARG A 14 2.57 -14.44 26.94
C ARG A 14 3.27 -13.12 27.25
N VAL A 15 4.60 -13.13 27.46
CA VAL A 15 5.40 -11.92 27.77
C VAL A 15 5.25 -10.84 26.69
N MET A 16 5.03 -11.25 25.45
CA MET A 16 4.64 -10.40 24.33
C MET A 16 3.35 -10.99 23.73
N GLY A 17 2.32 -10.19 23.44
CA GLY A 17 1.04 -10.71 22.95
C GLY A 17 1.17 -11.65 21.75
N ALA A 18 0.28 -12.63 21.60
CA ALA A 18 0.37 -13.71 20.60
C ALA A 18 0.24 -13.25 19.12
N GLY A 19 -0.15 -12.00 18.86
CA GLY A 19 -0.30 -11.42 17.51
C GLY A 19 -1.49 -11.96 16.70
N THR A 20 -2.18 -13.00 17.18
CA THR A 20 -3.37 -13.59 16.53
C THR A 20 -4.53 -12.61 16.42
N THR A 21 -4.72 -11.73 17.42
CA THR A 21 -5.75 -10.67 17.38
C THR A 21 -5.54 -9.71 16.21
N VAL A 22 -4.31 -9.27 15.94
CA VAL A 22 -4.06 -8.33 14.84
C VAL A 22 -4.32 -8.99 13.48
N ARG A 23 -3.97 -10.27 13.32
CA ARG A 23 -4.30 -11.04 12.11
C ARG A 23 -5.80 -11.16 11.90
N PHE A 24 -6.56 -11.38 12.97
CA PHE A 24 -8.01 -11.39 12.93
C PHE A 24 -8.56 -10.01 12.52
N VAL A 25 -8.07 -8.92 13.12
CA VAL A 25 -8.47 -7.55 12.73
C VAL A 25 -8.16 -7.28 11.26
N LEU A 26 -6.97 -7.65 10.77
CA LEU A 26 -6.59 -7.52 9.37
C LEU A 26 -7.59 -8.25 8.45
N LEU A 27 -7.99 -9.47 8.82
CA LEU A 27 -8.99 -10.24 8.07
C LEU A 27 -10.36 -9.54 8.07
N MET A 28 -10.79 -8.99 9.20
CA MET A 28 -12.06 -8.25 9.28
C MET A 28 -12.03 -6.99 8.42
N VAL A 29 -10.94 -6.23 8.46
CA VAL A 29 -10.76 -5.03 7.63
C VAL A 29 -10.77 -5.41 6.14
N LEU A 30 -10.07 -6.47 5.76
CA LEU A 30 -10.10 -7.00 4.38
C LEU A 30 -11.54 -7.27 3.92
N LEU A 31 -12.32 -8.01 4.71
CA LEU A 31 -13.70 -8.36 4.34
C LEU A 31 -14.62 -7.15 4.25
N LEU A 32 -14.46 -6.17 5.14
CA LEU A 32 -15.26 -4.94 5.13
C LEU A 32 -14.91 -4.03 3.94
N VAL A 33 -13.62 -3.83 3.67
CA VAL A 33 -13.16 -3.01 2.53
C VAL A 33 -13.50 -3.67 1.21
N SER A 34 -13.34 -5.00 1.09
CA SER A 34 -13.77 -5.73 -0.10
C SER A 34 -15.29 -5.73 -0.27
N CYS A 35 -16.07 -5.79 0.82
CA CYS A 35 -17.52 -5.59 0.76
C CYS A 35 -17.87 -4.20 0.21
N TRP A 36 -17.23 -3.15 0.75
CA TRP A 36 -17.42 -1.78 0.27
C TRP A 36 -17.13 -1.69 -1.23
N ASN A 37 -15.93 -2.09 -1.66
CA ASN A 37 -15.49 -1.90 -3.04
C ASN A 37 -16.32 -2.73 -4.04
N VAL A 38 -16.54 -4.02 -3.76
CA VAL A 38 -17.29 -4.90 -4.67
C VAL A 38 -18.75 -4.47 -4.77
N MET A 39 -19.42 -4.23 -3.63
CA MET A 39 -20.83 -3.85 -3.64
C MET A 39 -21.05 -2.41 -4.11
N GLY A 40 -20.10 -1.51 -3.82
CA GLY A 40 -20.06 -0.15 -4.37
C GLY A 40 -19.94 -0.17 -5.90
N GLY A 41 -19.05 -1.00 -6.45
CA GLY A 41 -18.93 -1.23 -7.89
C GLY A 41 -20.22 -1.77 -8.52
N ILE A 42 -20.86 -2.76 -7.89
CA ILE A 42 -22.15 -3.29 -8.35
C ILE A 42 -23.23 -2.20 -8.31
N THR A 43 -23.29 -1.41 -7.24
CA THR A 43 -24.27 -0.33 -7.10
C THR A 43 -24.07 0.75 -8.16
N ARG A 44 -22.81 1.14 -8.45
CA ARG A 44 -22.47 2.07 -9.54
C ARG A 44 -22.95 1.55 -10.88
N ARG A 45 -22.68 0.28 -11.22
CA ARG A 45 -23.13 -0.33 -12.48
C ARG A 45 -24.65 -0.32 -12.65
N PHE A 46 -25.42 -0.48 -11.58
CA PHE A 46 -26.89 -0.38 -11.66
C PHE A 46 -27.40 1.06 -11.67
N ALA A 47 -26.64 2.02 -11.13
CA ALA A 47 -27.02 3.43 -11.12
C ALA A 47 -26.73 4.11 -12.47
N LEU A 48 -25.64 3.72 -13.14
CA LEU A 48 -25.26 4.21 -14.46
C LEU A 48 -26.17 3.58 -15.53
N ARG A 49 -26.88 4.41 -16.30
CA ARG A 49 -27.78 3.97 -17.39
C ARG A 49 -27.10 3.90 -18.77
N THR A 50 -25.79 4.16 -18.85
CA THR A 50 -25.06 4.31 -20.11
C THR A 50 -24.30 3.02 -20.48
N GLY A 51 -24.20 2.73 -21.78
CA GLY A 51 -23.61 1.48 -22.30
C GLY A 51 -22.08 1.36 -22.25
N PHE A 52 -21.36 2.35 -21.71
CA PHE A 52 -19.89 2.41 -21.67
C PHE A 52 -19.29 2.22 -20.26
N ASP A 53 -20.09 1.79 -19.28
CA ASP A 53 -19.70 1.72 -17.87
C ASP A 53 -19.04 3.05 -17.41
N HIS A 54 -17.95 2.98 -16.63
CA HIS A 54 -17.11 4.08 -16.14
C HIS A 54 -16.02 4.59 -17.12
N TYR A 55 -16.06 4.17 -18.39
CA TYR A 55 -15.05 4.56 -19.38
C TYR A 55 -15.55 5.60 -20.38
N GLY A 56 -16.84 5.92 -20.37
CA GLY A 56 -17.41 6.79 -21.39
C GLY A 56 -16.80 8.19 -21.41
N CYS A 57 -16.56 8.79 -20.25
CA CYS A 57 -15.85 10.07 -20.19
C CYS A 57 -14.39 9.96 -20.65
N LEU A 58 -13.72 8.82 -20.41
CA LEU A 58 -12.35 8.59 -20.87
C LEU A 58 -12.28 8.46 -22.39
N PHE A 59 -13.18 7.66 -22.98
CA PHE A 59 -13.30 7.55 -24.43
C PHE A 59 -13.68 8.88 -25.10
N ALA A 60 -14.60 9.64 -24.49
CA ALA A 60 -14.97 10.97 -24.98
C ALA A 60 -13.80 11.97 -24.94
N ALA A 61 -12.89 11.83 -23.97
CA ALA A 61 -11.65 12.59 -23.90
C ALA A 61 -10.55 12.11 -24.87
N GLY A 62 -10.81 11.05 -25.66
CA GLY A 62 -9.85 10.47 -26.60
C GLY A 62 -8.86 9.47 -25.98
N GLY A 63 -9.16 8.93 -24.80
CA GLY A 63 -8.41 7.81 -24.22
C GLY A 63 -8.62 6.51 -24.99
N ASP A 64 -7.62 5.63 -24.95
CA ASP A 64 -7.61 4.32 -25.61
C ASP A 64 -7.21 3.22 -24.60
N PRO A 65 -8.13 2.79 -23.72
CA PRO A 65 -7.85 1.69 -22.80
C PRO A 65 -7.44 0.38 -23.50
N PHE A 66 -7.72 0.19 -24.79
CA PHE A 66 -7.39 -1.04 -25.51
C PHE A 66 -5.87 -1.23 -25.70
N ASP A 67 -5.08 -0.14 -25.69
CA ASP A 67 -3.63 -0.20 -25.89
C ASP A 67 -2.85 -0.59 -24.62
N GLY A 68 -3.50 -0.55 -23.45
CA GLY A 68 -2.91 -0.86 -22.16
C GLY A 68 -1.92 0.18 -21.62
N ASP A 69 -1.81 1.35 -22.27
CA ASP A 69 -0.93 2.46 -21.92
C ASP A 69 -1.68 3.49 -21.06
N VAL A 70 -1.80 3.16 -19.76
CA VAL A 70 -2.46 4.00 -18.75
C VAL A 70 -1.91 5.44 -18.71
N ALA A 71 -0.65 5.64 -19.12
CA ALA A 71 -0.09 6.98 -19.22
C ALA A 71 -0.82 7.85 -20.21
N ARG A 72 -1.09 7.30 -21.39
CA ARG A 72 -1.71 7.99 -22.52
C ARG A 72 -3.13 8.39 -22.16
N ASP A 73 -3.87 7.48 -21.54
CA ASP A 73 -5.19 7.75 -20.99
C ASP A 73 -5.17 8.90 -19.97
N LEU A 74 -4.20 8.87 -19.04
CA LEU A 74 -4.04 9.94 -18.05
C LEU A 74 -3.68 11.28 -18.72
N VAL A 75 -2.84 11.27 -19.77
CA VAL A 75 -2.50 12.47 -20.54
C VAL A 75 -3.73 13.00 -21.28
N ALA A 76 -4.50 12.15 -21.96
CA ALA A 76 -5.74 12.54 -22.64
C ALA A 76 -6.73 13.21 -21.68
N ALA A 77 -6.93 12.62 -20.50
CA ALA A 77 -7.76 13.20 -19.46
C ALA A 77 -7.18 14.51 -18.89
N LYS A 78 -5.86 14.60 -18.65
CA LYS A 78 -5.21 15.79 -18.10
C LYS A 78 -5.19 16.98 -19.07
N LEU A 79 -4.98 16.73 -20.36
CA LEU A 79 -5.00 17.76 -21.40
C LEU A 79 -6.38 18.43 -21.52
N GLN A 80 -7.44 17.74 -21.08
CA GLN A 80 -8.82 18.19 -21.10
C GLN A 80 -9.45 18.16 -19.71
N ALA A 81 -8.66 18.40 -18.65
CA ALA A 81 -9.07 18.17 -17.27
C ALA A 81 -10.40 18.85 -16.86
N PRO A 82 -10.69 20.12 -17.22
CA PRO A 82 -11.97 20.73 -16.88
C PRO A 82 -13.17 20.03 -17.53
N ALA A 83 -13.07 19.71 -18.83
CA ALA A 83 -14.10 18.98 -19.57
C ALA A 83 -14.29 17.55 -19.02
N PHE A 84 -13.17 16.90 -18.66
CA PHE A 84 -13.17 15.56 -18.09
C PHE A 84 -13.89 15.51 -16.75
N GLN A 85 -13.60 16.46 -15.84
CA GLN A 85 -14.30 16.54 -14.55
C GLN A 85 -15.78 16.87 -14.72
N ALA A 86 -16.13 17.81 -15.60
CA ALA A 86 -17.53 18.13 -15.89
C ALA A 86 -18.31 16.92 -16.44
N CYS A 87 -17.65 16.07 -17.25
CA CYS A 87 -18.22 14.82 -17.72
C CYS A 87 -18.47 13.84 -16.56
N LEU A 88 -17.47 13.63 -15.68
CA LEU A 88 -17.60 12.74 -14.52
C LEU A 88 -18.71 13.19 -13.58
N ASP A 89 -18.78 14.48 -13.24
CA ASP A 89 -19.80 15.02 -12.33
C ASP A 89 -21.23 14.81 -12.87
N ARG A 90 -21.39 14.83 -14.20
CA ARG A 90 -22.69 14.71 -14.87
C ARG A 90 -23.10 13.27 -15.13
N TYR A 91 -22.20 12.46 -15.70
CA TYR A 91 -22.52 11.13 -16.20
C TYR A 91 -22.07 10.02 -15.25
N GLU A 92 -21.11 10.29 -14.38
CA GLU A 92 -20.58 9.35 -13.40
C GLU A 92 -20.62 9.92 -11.97
N PRO A 93 -21.79 10.45 -11.51
CA PRO A 93 -21.85 11.11 -10.22
C PRO A 93 -21.46 10.14 -9.10
N PRO A 94 -20.68 10.61 -8.11
CA PRO A 94 -20.27 9.76 -7.00
C PRO A 94 -21.50 9.28 -6.22
N LEU A 95 -21.47 8.01 -5.79
CA LEU A 95 -22.51 7.49 -4.90
C LEU A 95 -22.53 8.30 -3.61
N ALA A 96 -23.73 8.59 -3.11
CA ALA A 96 -23.86 9.23 -1.81
C ALA A 96 -23.15 8.38 -0.73
N TRP A 97 -22.39 9.04 0.15
CA TRP A 97 -21.52 8.38 1.14
C TRP A 97 -22.25 7.38 2.06
N TRP A 98 -23.55 7.57 2.29
CA TRP A 98 -24.35 6.65 3.10
C TRP A 98 -24.72 5.37 2.34
N VAL A 99 -24.86 5.42 1.01
CA VAL A 99 -25.10 4.24 0.17
C VAL A 99 -23.88 3.33 0.20
N THR A 100 -22.68 3.91 0.07
CA THR A 100 -21.43 3.14 0.08
C THR A 100 -21.17 2.49 1.45
N LEU A 101 -21.48 3.18 2.55
CA LEU A 101 -21.40 2.62 3.91
C LEU A 101 -22.46 1.58 4.25
N SER A 102 -23.61 1.59 3.57
CA SER A 102 -24.73 0.68 3.87
C SER A 102 -24.34 -0.80 3.71
N TRP A 103 -23.45 -1.13 2.77
CA TRP A 103 -23.02 -2.49 2.48
C TRP A 103 -22.13 -3.11 3.59
N PRO A 104 -21.04 -2.45 4.05
CA PRO A 104 -20.32 -2.90 5.23
C PRO A 104 -21.21 -3.01 6.47
N VAL A 105 -22.13 -2.07 6.68
CA VAL A 105 -23.08 -2.10 7.81
C VAL A 105 -23.98 -3.33 7.71
N LEU A 106 -24.56 -3.61 6.53
CA LEU A 106 -25.37 -4.80 6.27
C LEU A 106 -24.59 -6.08 6.55
N LEU A 107 -23.33 -6.17 6.10
CA LEU A 107 -22.46 -7.31 6.38
C LEU A 107 -22.28 -7.53 7.88
N VAL A 108 -22.02 -6.46 8.65
CA VAL A 108 -21.88 -6.54 10.12
C VAL A 108 -23.18 -6.99 10.78
N VAL A 109 -24.34 -6.48 10.33
CA VAL A 109 -25.66 -6.87 10.86
C VAL A 109 -25.94 -8.35 10.60
N VAL A 110 -25.71 -8.83 9.37
CA VAL A 110 -25.88 -10.25 9.02
C VAL A 110 -24.91 -11.13 9.81
N ALA A 111 -23.65 -10.73 9.92
CA ALA A 111 -22.65 -11.45 10.72
C ALA A 111 -23.06 -11.50 12.20
N TRP A 112 -23.58 -10.42 12.77
CA TRP A 112 -24.07 -10.40 14.14
C TRP A 112 -25.26 -11.34 14.34
N ALA A 113 -26.22 -11.34 13.41
CA ALA A 113 -27.37 -12.25 13.45
C ALA A 113 -26.91 -13.72 13.39
N LEU A 114 -25.99 -14.06 12.50
CA LEU A 114 -25.41 -15.40 12.39
C LEU A 114 -24.61 -15.80 13.64
N PHE A 115 -23.81 -14.89 14.20
CA PHE A 115 -23.05 -15.13 15.43
C PHE A 115 -23.95 -15.48 16.61
N ARG A 116 -25.12 -14.84 16.72
CA ARG A 116 -26.11 -15.14 17.77
C ARG A 116 -26.94 -16.38 17.46
N GLY A 117 -27.34 -16.56 16.20
CA GLY A 117 -28.26 -17.61 15.76
C GLY A 117 -27.62 -19.00 15.64
N VAL A 118 -26.41 -19.10 15.06
CA VAL A 118 -25.78 -20.40 14.74
C VAL A 118 -25.50 -21.25 15.99
N PRO A 119 -24.87 -20.73 17.08
CA PRO A 119 -24.66 -21.53 18.27
C PRO A 119 -25.98 -21.99 18.91
N ALA A 120 -26.96 -21.08 19.02
CA ALA A 120 -28.25 -21.37 19.63
C ALA A 120 -29.02 -22.45 18.84
N TRP A 121 -28.98 -22.38 17.51
CA TRP A 121 -29.59 -23.36 16.63
C TRP A 121 -28.91 -24.74 16.77
N ARG A 122 -27.58 -24.80 16.79
CA ARG A 122 -26.84 -26.08 16.97
C ARG A 122 -27.13 -26.73 18.32
N THR A 123 -27.27 -25.94 19.38
CA THR A 123 -27.62 -26.47 20.71
C THR A 123 -29.05 -27.00 20.77
N ARG A 124 -30.00 -26.42 20.02
CA ARG A 124 -31.41 -26.88 20.00
C ARG A 124 -31.65 -28.08 19.09
N ARG A 125 -30.94 -28.19 17.96
CA ARG A 125 -31.16 -29.23 16.95
C ARG A 125 -30.35 -30.51 17.19
N GLY A 126 -29.23 -30.43 17.90
CA GLY A 126 -28.54 -31.63 18.36
C GLY A 126 -29.40 -32.32 19.41
N ARG A 127 -29.57 -33.65 19.33
CA ARG A 127 -30.19 -34.48 20.37
C ARG A 127 -29.26 -34.55 21.60
N VAL A 128 -28.88 -33.39 22.13
CA VAL A 128 -27.97 -33.25 23.25
C VAL A 128 -28.75 -33.42 24.54
N VAL A 129 -28.18 -34.19 25.46
CA VAL A 129 -28.79 -34.50 26.74
C VAL A 129 -28.05 -33.71 27.84
N PRO A 130 -28.75 -33.19 28.86
CA PRO A 130 -28.09 -32.61 30.03
C PRO A 130 -27.12 -33.60 30.67
N LEU A 131 -25.97 -33.12 31.17
CA LEU A 131 -24.97 -33.98 31.83
C LEU A 131 -25.58 -34.82 32.98
N ALA A 132 -26.51 -34.24 33.73
CA ALA A 132 -27.19 -34.90 34.85
C ALA A 132 -27.91 -36.21 34.48
N ALA A 133 -28.32 -36.39 33.22
CA ALA A 133 -28.95 -37.63 32.78
C ALA A 133 -27.96 -38.78 32.54
N VAL A 134 -26.65 -38.46 32.43
CA VAL A 134 -25.58 -39.41 32.07
C VAL A 134 -24.50 -39.48 33.17
N ASP A 135 -24.58 -38.60 34.18
CA ASP A 135 -23.69 -38.52 35.34
C ASP A 135 -24.53 -38.46 36.63
N PRO A 136 -25.22 -39.57 36.99
CA PRO A 136 -26.09 -39.59 38.18
C PRO A 136 -25.33 -39.34 39.48
N ASP A 137 -24.05 -39.73 39.52
CA ASP A 137 -23.17 -39.59 40.70
C ASP A 137 -22.43 -38.23 40.75
N GLY A 138 -22.62 -37.36 39.74
CA GLY A 138 -21.99 -36.04 39.65
C GLY A 138 -20.45 -36.06 39.48
N THR A 139 -19.87 -37.23 39.19
CA THR A 139 -18.42 -37.44 39.10
C THR A 139 -17.77 -36.60 38.01
N ILE A 140 -18.40 -36.50 36.85
CA ILE A 140 -17.89 -35.77 35.69
C ILE A 140 -18.03 -34.27 35.94
N LEU A 141 -19.15 -33.84 36.53
CA LEU A 141 -19.36 -32.44 36.87
C LEU A 141 -18.28 -31.94 37.85
N ARG A 142 -18.01 -32.67 38.94
CA ARG A 142 -16.95 -32.32 39.90
C ARG A 142 -15.57 -32.25 39.25
N LEU A 143 -15.25 -33.19 38.36
CA LEU A 143 -13.98 -33.17 37.62
C LEU A 143 -13.89 -31.92 36.73
N VAL A 144 -14.97 -31.55 36.03
CA VAL A 144 -14.98 -30.31 35.22
C VAL A 144 -14.83 -29.07 36.10
N GLU A 145 -15.44 -29.03 37.29
CA GLU A 145 -15.29 -27.94 38.26
C GLU A 145 -13.85 -27.81 38.78
N GLU A 146 -13.23 -28.95 39.12
CA GLU A 146 -11.82 -29.02 39.51
C GLU A 146 -10.93 -28.48 38.38
N LEU A 147 -11.07 -29.01 37.17
CA LEU A 147 -10.27 -28.61 36.01
C LEU A 147 -10.51 -27.15 35.61
N ALA A 148 -11.74 -26.65 35.74
CA ALA A 148 -12.06 -25.24 35.49
C ALA A 148 -11.36 -24.33 36.50
N THR A 149 -11.23 -24.78 37.75
CA THR A 149 -10.48 -24.07 38.80
C THR A 149 -8.98 -24.07 38.50
N VAL A 150 -8.40 -25.22 38.11
CA VAL A 150 -6.99 -25.33 37.69
C VAL A 150 -6.70 -24.43 36.49
N ALA A 151 -7.59 -24.39 35.51
CA ALA A 151 -7.48 -23.53 34.33
C ALA A 151 -7.70 -22.03 34.64
N GLY A 152 -8.13 -21.70 35.87
CA GLY A 152 -8.40 -20.33 36.31
C GLY A 152 -9.55 -19.68 35.55
N LEU A 153 -10.63 -20.43 35.28
CA LEU A 153 -11.86 -19.91 34.71
C LEU A 153 -12.69 -19.18 35.76
N SER A 154 -13.23 -18.01 35.42
CA SER A 154 -14.10 -17.25 36.32
C SER A 154 -15.49 -17.86 36.51
N ARG A 155 -15.88 -18.79 35.64
CA ARG A 155 -17.16 -19.51 35.69
C ARG A 155 -17.01 -20.90 35.07
N VAL A 156 -17.60 -21.90 35.70
CA VAL A 156 -17.68 -23.27 35.18
C VAL A 156 -18.58 -23.30 33.94
N PRO A 157 -18.14 -23.91 32.82
CA PRO A 157 -18.95 -24.02 31.62
C PRO A 157 -20.16 -24.93 31.82
N ARG A 158 -21.26 -24.66 31.08
CA ARG A 158 -22.38 -25.61 31.03
C ARG A 158 -21.93 -26.87 30.28
N VAL A 159 -22.21 -28.05 30.81
CA VAL A 159 -21.85 -29.32 30.15
C VAL A 159 -23.09 -30.01 29.59
N VAL A 160 -23.00 -30.45 28.34
CA VAL A 160 -24.03 -31.26 27.66
C VAL A 160 -23.36 -32.44 26.95
N VAL A 161 -24.13 -33.50 26.70
CA VAL A 161 -23.63 -34.74 26.09
C VAL A 161 -24.30 -34.97 24.74
N ASP A 162 -23.51 -35.31 23.73
CA ASP A 162 -23.99 -35.82 22.43
C ASP A 162 -23.74 -37.35 22.38
N PRO A 163 -24.73 -38.17 22.79
CA PRO A 163 -24.53 -39.62 22.88
C PRO A 163 -24.36 -40.28 21.51
N ALA A 164 -24.85 -39.65 20.43
CA ALA A 164 -24.74 -40.19 19.08
C ALA A 164 -23.35 -39.97 18.45
N ALA A 165 -22.54 -39.07 19.01
CA ALA A 165 -21.21 -38.79 18.50
C ALA A 165 -20.20 -39.86 18.96
N ALA A 166 -19.81 -40.76 18.06
CA ALA A 166 -18.85 -41.85 18.33
C ALA A 166 -17.38 -41.39 18.46
N SER A 167 -17.07 -40.14 18.13
CA SER A 167 -15.69 -39.64 18.23
C SER A 167 -15.26 -39.38 19.68
N THR A 168 -13.97 -39.50 19.96
CA THR A 168 -13.39 -39.33 21.31
C THR A 168 -13.02 -37.87 21.59
N GLY A 169 -13.85 -36.93 21.11
CA GLY A 169 -13.59 -35.49 21.22
C GLY A 169 -14.61 -34.77 22.09
N ALA A 170 -14.38 -33.47 22.26
CA ALA A 170 -15.34 -32.54 22.82
C ALA A 170 -15.33 -31.26 21.97
N VAL A 171 -16.39 -30.45 22.10
CA VAL A 171 -16.49 -29.17 21.37
C VAL A 171 -17.10 -28.12 22.28
N VAL A 172 -16.49 -26.92 22.32
CA VAL A 172 -17.10 -25.76 23.00
C VAL A 172 -18.00 -24.95 22.07
N LEU A 173 -19.22 -24.68 22.53
CA LEU A 173 -20.25 -23.89 21.85
C LEU A 173 -20.55 -22.59 22.61
N GLY A 174 -21.04 -21.58 21.89
CA GLY A 174 -21.56 -20.35 22.47
C GLY A 174 -20.57 -19.18 22.44
N SER A 175 -20.37 -18.53 23.59
CA SER A 175 -19.46 -17.39 23.74
C SER A 175 -18.59 -17.57 24.97
N ASP A 176 -17.46 -16.86 25.05
CA ASP A 176 -16.55 -16.99 26.21
C ASP A 176 -17.22 -16.58 27.54
N ARG A 177 -18.29 -15.77 27.50
CA ARG A 177 -19.08 -15.39 28.68
C ARG A 177 -20.09 -16.44 29.13
N ARG A 178 -20.57 -17.28 28.20
CA ARG A 178 -21.54 -18.36 28.45
C ARG A 178 -21.13 -19.61 27.65
N PRO A 179 -19.98 -20.23 27.97
CA PRO A 179 -19.49 -21.38 27.24
C PRO A 179 -20.31 -22.63 27.57
N THR A 180 -20.58 -23.44 26.56
CA THR A 180 -21.20 -24.76 26.70
C THR A 180 -20.26 -25.82 26.15
N VAL A 181 -19.72 -26.69 26.98
CA VAL A 181 -18.89 -27.82 26.57
C VAL A 181 -19.81 -28.98 26.19
N ARG A 182 -19.68 -29.47 24.96
CA ARG A 182 -20.39 -30.64 24.46
C ARG A 182 -19.43 -31.83 24.40
N LEU A 183 -19.67 -32.82 25.24
CA LEU A 183 -18.90 -34.06 25.28
C LEU A 183 -19.49 -35.07 24.27
N HIS A 184 -18.65 -35.71 23.47
CA HIS A 184 -19.10 -36.77 22.58
C HIS A 184 -19.18 -38.11 23.34
N GLY A 185 -20.15 -38.96 22.98
CA GLY A 185 -20.35 -40.27 23.58
C GLY A 185 -19.10 -41.16 23.55
N GLY A 186 -18.32 -41.12 22.46
CA GLY A 186 -17.06 -41.87 22.35
C GLY A 186 -15.99 -41.44 23.36
N LEU A 187 -15.96 -40.16 23.76
CA LEU A 187 -15.05 -39.67 24.80
C LEU A 187 -15.49 -40.18 26.19
N LEU A 188 -16.80 -40.14 26.47
CA LEU A 188 -17.37 -40.64 27.72
C LEU A 188 -17.16 -42.14 27.90
N ALA A 189 -17.23 -42.92 26.82
CA ALA A 189 -16.96 -44.35 26.86
C ALA A 189 -15.51 -44.67 27.29
N ARG A 190 -14.54 -43.82 26.93
CA ARG A 190 -13.12 -44.02 27.24
C ARG A 190 -12.69 -43.53 28.62
N ARG A 191 -13.57 -42.87 29.39
CA ARG A 191 -13.21 -42.22 30.66
C ARG A 191 -12.57 -43.15 31.70
N HIS A 192 -12.96 -44.42 31.71
CA HIS A 192 -12.45 -45.42 32.66
C HIS A 192 -11.21 -46.15 32.14
N THR A 193 -11.14 -46.38 30.83
CA THR A 193 -10.01 -47.06 30.19
C THR A 193 -8.81 -46.14 29.93
N ASP A 194 -9.06 -44.84 29.80
CA ASP A 194 -8.07 -43.79 29.52
C ASP A 194 -8.45 -42.48 30.24
N PRO A 195 -8.38 -42.46 31.59
CA PRO A 195 -8.74 -41.28 32.38
C PRO A 195 -7.83 -40.08 32.11
N GLU A 196 -6.55 -40.32 31.85
CA GLU A 196 -5.58 -39.27 31.51
C GLU A 196 -5.89 -38.62 30.15
N GLY A 197 -6.22 -39.43 29.14
CA GLY A 197 -6.69 -38.92 27.85
C GLY A 197 -7.99 -38.13 27.96
N PHE A 198 -8.92 -38.57 28.82
CA PHE A 198 -10.16 -37.83 29.10
C PHE A 198 -9.87 -36.47 29.74
N ARG A 199 -9.00 -36.43 30.76
CA ARG A 199 -8.57 -35.20 31.43
C ARG A 199 -7.83 -34.26 30.47
N ALA A 200 -6.97 -34.79 29.61
CA ALA A 200 -6.22 -34.02 28.62
C ALA A 200 -7.14 -33.31 27.60
N VAL A 201 -8.17 -34.00 27.10
CA VAL A 201 -9.16 -33.40 26.18
C VAL A 201 -9.94 -32.30 26.89
N LEU A 202 -10.39 -32.51 28.13
CA LEU A 202 -11.09 -31.46 28.88
C LEU A 202 -10.20 -30.23 29.11
N LEU A 203 -8.95 -30.41 29.55
CA LEU A 203 -8.01 -29.30 29.75
C LEU A 203 -7.75 -28.52 28.46
N HIS A 204 -7.68 -29.20 27.30
CA HIS A 204 -7.56 -28.55 25.99
C HIS A 204 -8.80 -27.70 25.64
N GLU A 205 -10.02 -28.23 25.81
CA GLU A 205 -11.24 -27.46 25.56
C GLU A 205 -11.40 -26.27 26.53
N LEU A 206 -11.04 -26.45 27.81
CA LEU A 206 -11.03 -25.37 28.79
C LEU A 206 -9.96 -24.31 28.44
N ALA A 207 -8.86 -24.70 27.80
CA ALA A 207 -7.84 -23.78 27.33
C ALA A 207 -8.39 -22.84 26.26
N HIS A 208 -9.21 -23.34 25.34
CA HIS A 208 -9.92 -22.50 24.39
C HIS A 208 -10.82 -21.48 25.09
N ILE A 209 -11.57 -21.86 26.13
CA ILE A 209 -12.40 -20.90 26.89
C ILE A 209 -11.51 -19.83 27.55
N ARG A 210 -10.45 -20.24 28.23
CA ARG A 210 -9.55 -19.33 28.96
C ARG A 210 -8.82 -18.35 28.04
N ASN A 211 -8.46 -18.80 26.84
CA ASN A 211 -7.78 -18.01 25.81
C ASN A 211 -8.72 -17.14 24.97
N ARG A 212 -10.05 -17.22 25.20
CA ARG A 212 -11.09 -16.55 24.38
C ARG A 212 -11.14 -17.07 22.93
N ASP A 213 -10.80 -18.35 22.83
CA ASP A 213 -11.14 -19.35 21.82
C ASP A 213 -12.41 -19.10 21.00
N VAL A 214 -13.50 -19.14 21.75
CA VAL A 214 -14.81 -19.57 21.28
C VAL A 214 -15.46 -18.42 20.53
N THR A 215 -15.49 -17.24 21.14
CA THR A 215 -16.11 -16.06 20.53
C THR A 215 -15.47 -15.73 19.19
N LEU A 216 -14.14 -15.65 19.13
CA LEU A 216 -13.43 -15.32 17.90
C LEU A 216 -13.68 -16.36 16.79
N THR A 217 -13.78 -17.65 17.11
CA THR A 217 -14.08 -18.70 16.12
C THR A 217 -15.47 -18.51 15.53
N TYR A 218 -16.49 -18.28 16.37
CA TYR A 218 -17.85 -18.04 15.89
C TYR A 218 -18.01 -16.72 15.16
N VAL A 219 -17.33 -15.65 15.58
CA VAL A 219 -17.31 -14.38 14.83
C VAL A 219 -16.69 -14.58 13.46
N THR A 220 -15.54 -15.28 13.38
CA THR A 220 -14.88 -15.57 12.09
C THR A 220 -15.80 -16.36 11.17
N LEU A 221 -16.50 -17.38 11.70
CA LEU A 221 -17.47 -18.17 10.93
C LEU A 221 -18.64 -17.32 10.45
N ALA A 222 -19.21 -16.50 11.33
CA ALA A 222 -20.38 -15.68 11.02
C ALA A 222 -20.06 -14.60 9.98
N VAL A 223 -18.92 -13.92 10.11
CA VAL A 223 -18.47 -12.92 9.15
C VAL A 223 -18.16 -13.56 7.80
N TRP A 224 -17.55 -14.75 7.77
CA TRP A 224 -17.32 -15.49 6.53
C TRP A 224 -18.62 -15.79 5.79
N TRP A 225 -19.62 -16.36 6.49
CA TRP A 225 -20.90 -16.68 5.86
C TRP A 225 -21.69 -15.43 5.46
N ALA A 226 -21.60 -14.35 6.24
CA ALA A 226 -22.17 -13.06 5.87
C ALA A 226 -21.51 -12.51 4.60
N PHE A 227 -20.19 -12.58 4.48
CA PHE A 227 -19.46 -12.17 3.28
C PHE A 227 -19.84 -13.00 2.07
N VAL A 228 -19.98 -14.32 2.21
CA VAL A 228 -20.45 -15.20 1.12
C VAL A 228 -21.85 -14.76 0.65
N ALA A 229 -22.78 -14.52 1.57
CA ALA A 229 -24.16 -14.18 1.24
C ALA A 229 -24.33 -12.75 0.69
N VAL A 230 -23.66 -11.76 1.30
CA VAL A 230 -23.82 -10.33 0.99
C VAL A 230 -22.94 -9.88 -0.18
N VAL A 231 -21.77 -10.50 -0.37
CA VAL A 231 -20.77 -10.06 -1.36
C VAL A 231 -20.56 -11.12 -2.44
N LEU A 232 -20.13 -12.32 -2.07
CA LEU A 232 -19.66 -13.31 -3.05
C LEU A 232 -20.78 -13.77 -3.99
N VAL A 233 -21.96 -14.11 -3.46
CA VAL A 233 -23.09 -14.58 -4.26
C VAL A 233 -23.60 -13.47 -5.20
N PRO A 234 -23.94 -12.25 -4.72
CA PRO A 234 -24.34 -11.16 -5.62
C PRO A 234 -23.28 -10.82 -6.67
N ALA A 235 -22.00 -10.77 -6.29
CA ALA A 235 -20.92 -10.46 -7.22
C ALA A 235 -20.77 -11.51 -8.31
N VAL A 236 -20.83 -12.81 -7.97
CA VAL A 236 -20.80 -13.88 -8.98
C VAL A 236 -22.00 -13.80 -9.91
N VAL A 237 -23.21 -13.55 -9.39
CA VAL A 237 -24.41 -13.40 -10.22
C VAL A 237 -24.27 -12.23 -11.21
N VAL A 238 -23.80 -11.07 -10.74
CA VAL A 238 -23.58 -9.90 -11.60
C VAL A 238 -22.48 -10.17 -12.63
N LEU A 239 -21.36 -10.78 -12.25
CA LEU A 239 -20.27 -11.09 -13.17
C LEU A 239 -20.66 -12.12 -14.23
N VAL A 240 -21.42 -13.16 -13.86
CA VAL A 240 -21.96 -14.13 -14.84
C VAL A 240 -22.91 -13.44 -15.81
N ARG A 241 -23.81 -12.59 -15.30
CA ARG A 241 -24.69 -11.79 -16.16
C ARG A 241 -23.90 -10.92 -17.11
N SER A 242 -22.92 -10.17 -16.60
CA SER A 242 -22.03 -9.31 -17.40
C SER A 242 -21.30 -10.11 -18.46
N ALA A 243 -20.74 -11.27 -18.12
CA ALA A 243 -20.03 -12.15 -19.06
C ALA A 243 -20.89 -12.61 -20.24
N VAL A 244 -22.17 -12.90 -19.99
CA VAL A 244 -23.12 -13.34 -21.02
C VAL A 244 -23.69 -12.17 -21.83
N SER A 245 -23.64 -10.95 -21.29
CA SER A 245 -24.16 -9.74 -21.95
C SER A 245 -23.08 -8.85 -22.58
N ILE A 246 -21.83 -9.32 -22.72
CA ILE A 246 -20.75 -8.53 -23.34
C ILE A 246 -21.06 -8.36 -24.82
N ALA A 247 -21.21 -7.12 -25.28
CA ALA A 247 -21.39 -6.83 -26.68
C ALA A 247 -20.10 -7.18 -27.47
N PRO A 248 -20.20 -7.73 -28.70
CA PRO A 248 -19.04 -8.20 -29.48
C PRO A 248 -17.90 -7.16 -29.57
N GLN A 249 -18.24 -5.89 -29.74
CA GLN A 249 -17.31 -4.77 -29.87
C GLN A 249 -16.53 -4.44 -28.58
N PHE A 250 -16.87 -5.01 -27.43
CA PHE A 250 -16.14 -4.81 -26.17
C PHE A 250 -15.48 -6.08 -25.62
N GLN A 251 -15.53 -7.21 -26.34
CA GLN A 251 -14.99 -8.48 -25.84
C GLN A 251 -13.51 -8.39 -25.44
N ASP A 252 -12.68 -7.72 -26.23
CA ASP A 252 -11.23 -7.62 -25.98
C ASP A 252 -10.87 -6.88 -24.69
N VAL A 253 -11.77 -6.02 -24.20
CA VAL A 253 -11.57 -5.21 -22.98
C VAL A 253 -12.33 -5.77 -21.79
N GLN A 254 -13.59 -6.15 -22.00
CA GLN A 254 -14.46 -6.61 -20.92
C GLN A 254 -14.15 -8.04 -20.50
N VAL A 255 -13.73 -8.94 -21.41
CA VAL A 255 -13.43 -10.33 -21.03
C VAL A 255 -12.24 -10.40 -20.06
N PRO A 256 -11.07 -9.78 -20.33
CA PRO A 256 -9.98 -9.76 -19.36
C PRO A 256 -10.40 -9.18 -18.00
N SER A 257 -11.16 -8.08 -18.00
CA SER A 257 -11.67 -7.44 -16.78
C SER A 257 -12.61 -8.36 -15.98
N VAL A 258 -13.55 -9.04 -16.65
CA VAL A 258 -14.48 -9.99 -16.04
C VAL A 258 -13.74 -11.22 -15.50
N VAL A 259 -12.83 -11.80 -16.27
CA VAL A 259 -12.04 -12.95 -15.82
C VAL A 259 -11.15 -12.57 -14.64
N ARG A 260 -10.53 -11.38 -14.64
CA ARG A 260 -9.78 -10.88 -13.49
C ARG A 260 -10.68 -10.64 -12.29
N SER A 261 -11.90 -10.14 -12.48
CA SER A 261 -12.89 -10.00 -11.40
C SER A 261 -13.24 -11.37 -10.77
N PHE A 262 -13.42 -12.42 -11.57
CA PHE A 262 -13.54 -13.80 -11.05
C PHE A 262 -12.27 -14.24 -10.33
N GLY A 263 -11.09 -13.94 -10.89
CA GLY A 263 -9.79 -14.18 -10.28
C GLY A 263 -9.66 -13.53 -8.90
N LEU A 264 -10.07 -12.27 -8.76
CA LEU A 264 -10.09 -11.52 -7.50
C LEU A 264 -11.03 -12.15 -6.48
N LEU A 265 -12.25 -12.52 -6.87
CA LEU A 265 -13.18 -13.23 -5.97
C LEU A 265 -12.62 -14.58 -5.51
N GLY A 266 -12.07 -15.38 -6.45
CA GLY A 266 -11.41 -16.65 -6.14
C GLY A 266 -10.20 -16.46 -5.22
N PHE A 267 -9.38 -15.45 -5.49
CA PHE A 267 -8.23 -15.08 -4.67
C PHE A 267 -8.65 -14.67 -3.26
N LEU A 268 -9.68 -13.85 -3.11
CA LEU A 268 -10.23 -13.46 -1.80
C LEU A 268 -10.73 -14.68 -1.02
N VAL A 269 -11.44 -15.60 -1.66
CA VAL A 269 -11.88 -16.87 -1.03
C VAL A 269 -10.68 -17.66 -0.52
N VAL A 270 -9.65 -17.86 -1.35
CA VAL A 270 -8.42 -18.58 -0.96
C VAL A 270 -7.70 -17.87 0.18
N LEU A 271 -7.51 -16.55 0.06
CA LEU A 271 -6.83 -15.70 1.04
C LEU A 271 -7.50 -15.78 2.41
N VAL A 272 -8.83 -15.60 2.46
CA VAL A 272 -9.64 -15.66 3.68
C VAL A 272 -9.62 -17.06 4.28
N TYR A 273 -9.76 -18.09 3.45
CA TYR A 273 -9.71 -19.48 3.90
C TYR A 273 -8.36 -19.83 4.54
N LEU A 274 -7.24 -19.50 3.87
CA LEU A 274 -5.90 -19.78 4.37
C LEU A 274 -5.58 -18.97 5.63
N ALA A 275 -5.99 -17.69 5.69
CA ALA A 275 -5.82 -16.86 6.89
C ALA A 275 -6.58 -17.44 8.09
N ARG A 276 -7.84 -17.86 7.87
CA ARG A 276 -8.64 -18.55 8.88
C ARG A 276 -7.98 -19.85 9.34
N ALA A 277 -7.52 -20.68 8.40
CA ALA A 277 -6.87 -21.95 8.73
C ALA A 277 -5.58 -21.73 9.55
N ASP A 278 -4.77 -20.72 9.23
CA ASP A 278 -3.57 -20.36 10.00
C ASP A 278 -3.87 -19.91 11.44
N VAL A 279 -4.91 -19.07 11.59
CA VAL A 279 -5.35 -18.60 12.91
C VAL A 279 -5.85 -19.78 13.75
N LEU A 280 -6.67 -20.66 13.18
CA LEU A 280 -7.15 -21.87 13.86
C LEU A 280 -5.99 -22.77 14.28
N ARG A 281 -5.08 -23.11 13.36
CA ARG A 281 -3.92 -23.96 13.69
C ARG A 281 -3.04 -23.41 14.80
N SER A 282 -2.84 -22.09 14.83
CA SER A 282 -2.02 -21.46 15.87
C SER A 282 -2.68 -21.56 17.26
N ARG A 283 -4.00 -21.48 17.34
CA ARG A 283 -4.77 -21.54 18.60
C ARG A 283 -4.78 -22.93 19.20
N GLU A 284 -4.83 -23.97 18.37
CA GLU A 284 -4.69 -25.36 18.80
C GLU A 284 -3.38 -25.58 19.55
N ILE A 285 -2.26 -25.03 19.05
CA ILE A 285 -0.95 -25.15 19.71
C ILE A 285 -0.93 -24.40 21.06
N TYR A 286 -1.58 -23.24 21.15
CA TYR A 286 -1.70 -22.53 22.44
C TYR A 286 -2.58 -23.29 23.44
N ALA A 287 -3.65 -23.93 22.97
CA ALA A 287 -4.51 -24.77 23.79
C ALA A 287 -3.75 -26.02 24.30
N ASP A 288 -2.95 -26.66 23.44
CA ASP A 288 -2.09 -27.79 23.81
C ASP A 288 -1.08 -27.43 24.90
N LEU A 289 -0.36 -26.31 24.74
CA LEU A 289 0.61 -25.86 25.74
C LEU A 289 -0.05 -25.48 27.06
N ALA A 290 -1.22 -24.84 27.02
CA ALA A 290 -1.98 -24.50 28.21
C ALA A 290 -2.47 -25.76 28.94
N ALA A 291 -2.99 -26.75 28.21
CA ALA A 291 -3.44 -28.02 28.78
C ALA A 291 -2.31 -28.75 29.50
N VAL A 292 -1.12 -28.84 28.89
CA VAL A 292 0.06 -29.47 29.52
C VAL A 292 0.56 -28.66 30.72
N ARG A 293 0.51 -27.33 30.67
CA ARG A 293 0.84 -26.46 31.82
C ARG A 293 -0.11 -26.67 33.01
N TRP A 294 -1.34 -27.09 32.74
CA TRP A 294 -2.36 -27.39 33.75
C TRP A 294 -2.39 -28.86 34.18
N GLY A 295 -1.40 -29.65 33.77
CA GLY A 295 -1.22 -31.03 34.22
C GLY A 295 -1.84 -32.09 33.32
N ALA A 296 -2.13 -31.80 32.05
CA ALA A 296 -2.49 -32.84 31.08
C ALA A 296 -1.26 -33.74 30.77
N ASP A 297 -1.47 -35.05 30.72
CA ASP A 297 -0.41 -36.00 30.34
C ASP A 297 0.01 -35.80 28.87
N ARG A 298 1.33 -35.72 28.65
CA ARG A 298 1.93 -35.57 27.32
C ARG A 298 1.69 -36.80 26.44
N GLY A 299 1.48 -37.97 27.04
CA GLY A 299 1.12 -39.21 26.34
C GLY A 299 -0.13 -39.08 25.47
N GLY A 300 -1.07 -38.20 25.83
CA GLY A 300 -2.28 -37.91 25.05
C GLY A 300 -2.04 -37.37 23.63
N TRP A 301 -0.83 -36.86 23.35
CA TRP A 301 -0.43 -36.38 22.01
C TRP A 301 0.50 -37.36 21.27
N ALA A 302 0.78 -38.55 21.82
CA ALA A 302 1.62 -39.59 21.23
C ALA A 302 0.86 -40.44 20.19
N VAL A 303 0.23 -39.78 19.21
CA VAL A 303 -0.47 -40.45 18.11
C VAL A 303 0.53 -40.90 17.05
N THR A 304 0.50 -42.17 16.64
CA THR A 304 1.33 -42.70 15.55
C THR A 304 0.95 -42.02 14.24
N THR A 305 1.89 -41.26 13.67
CA THR A 305 1.72 -40.62 12.36
C THR A 305 2.46 -41.44 11.29
N PRO A 306 1.86 -41.66 10.11
CA PRO A 306 2.56 -42.30 9.01
C PRO A 306 3.82 -41.51 8.60
N ASP A 307 4.85 -42.23 8.16
CA ASP A 307 6.10 -41.61 7.71
C ASP A 307 5.88 -40.65 6.54
N PRO A 308 6.63 -39.54 6.48
CA PRO A 308 6.52 -38.59 5.38
C PRO A 308 6.88 -39.28 4.05
N PRO A 309 6.17 -38.98 2.95
CA PRO A 309 6.44 -39.60 1.66
C PRO A 309 7.88 -39.33 1.19
N SER A 310 8.51 -40.35 0.61
CA SER A 310 9.90 -40.33 0.15
C SER A 310 10.11 -39.44 -1.08
N THR A 311 9.11 -39.33 -1.96
CA THR A 311 9.18 -38.58 -3.22
C THR A 311 8.89 -37.08 -3.07
N GLY A 312 9.65 -36.24 -3.79
CA GLY A 312 9.60 -34.78 -3.68
C GLY A 312 8.24 -34.15 -4.02
N TRP A 313 7.56 -34.63 -5.07
CA TRP A 313 6.25 -34.12 -5.47
C TRP A 313 5.14 -34.50 -4.47
N ARG A 314 5.15 -35.74 -3.93
CA ARG A 314 4.18 -36.17 -2.90
C ARG A 314 4.36 -35.38 -1.62
N ARG A 315 5.60 -35.05 -1.28
CA ARG A 315 5.93 -34.15 -0.17
C ARG A 315 5.39 -32.74 -0.39
N ALA A 316 5.55 -32.19 -1.59
CA ALA A 316 5.00 -30.88 -1.95
C ALA A 316 3.46 -30.87 -1.93
N ALA A 317 2.82 -31.87 -2.54
CA ALA A 317 1.37 -32.04 -2.51
C ALA A 317 0.84 -32.23 -1.08
N GLY A 318 1.54 -33.00 -0.25
CA GLY A 318 1.20 -33.16 1.17
C GLY A 318 1.34 -31.87 1.98
N ALA A 319 2.33 -31.04 1.67
CA ALA A 319 2.49 -29.71 2.27
C ALA A 319 1.39 -28.75 1.80
N LEU A 320 1.00 -28.80 0.52
CA LEU A 320 -0.14 -28.03 0.00
C LEU A 320 -1.44 -28.45 0.69
N ALA A 321 -1.70 -29.75 0.77
CA ALA A 321 -2.88 -30.29 1.46
C ALA A 321 -2.92 -29.91 2.95
N GLU A 322 -1.76 -29.75 3.60
CA GLU A 322 -1.68 -29.26 4.98
C GLU A 322 -2.13 -27.82 5.14
N LEU A 323 -1.88 -26.95 4.15
CA LEU A 323 -2.36 -25.57 4.16
C LEU A 323 -3.88 -25.51 4.26
N TRP A 324 -4.56 -26.50 3.67
CA TRP A 324 -6.02 -26.57 3.66
C TRP A 324 -6.63 -27.13 4.95
N ARG A 325 -5.84 -27.71 5.87
CA ARG A 325 -6.33 -28.27 7.13
C ARG A 325 -6.45 -27.20 8.22
N THR A 326 -7.53 -27.22 8.98
CA THR A 326 -7.78 -26.32 10.11
C THR A 326 -7.05 -26.74 11.38
N HIS A 327 -6.69 -28.02 11.52
CA HIS A 327 -5.91 -28.54 12.65
C HIS A 327 -4.47 -28.83 12.23
N PRO A 328 -3.48 -28.54 13.10
CA PRO A 328 -2.10 -28.90 12.86
C PRO A 328 -1.92 -30.42 12.88
N ARG A 329 -0.90 -30.93 12.19
CA ARG A 329 -0.54 -32.35 12.25
C ARG A 329 -0.10 -32.75 13.66
N TRP A 330 -0.36 -34.00 14.04
CA TRP A 330 -0.02 -34.53 15.37
C TRP A 330 1.50 -34.46 15.67
N ASP A 331 2.36 -34.65 14.68
CA ASP A 331 3.82 -34.54 14.83
C ASP A 331 4.25 -33.10 15.17
N LEU A 332 3.55 -32.09 14.61
CA LEU A 332 3.78 -30.69 14.92
C LEU A 332 3.31 -30.34 16.33
N ARG A 333 2.11 -30.83 16.72
CA ARG A 333 1.57 -30.66 18.08
C ARG A 333 2.53 -31.24 19.12
N ARG A 334 2.95 -32.49 18.94
CA ARG A 334 3.93 -33.15 19.82
C ARG A 334 5.25 -32.38 19.91
N ARG A 335 5.85 -32.01 18.77
CA ARG A 335 7.10 -31.22 18.76
C ARG A 335 6.96 -29.87 19.43
N SER A 336 5.81 -29.22 19.34
CA SER A 336 5.56 -27.92 19.96
C SER A 336 5.50 -27.97 21.48
N LEU A 337 5.16 -29.13 22.07
CA LEU A 337 5.21 -29.36 23.53
C LEU A 337 6.65 -29.47 24.06
N ASP A 338 7.59 -29.89 23.22
CA ASP A 338 9.01 -30.05 23.58
C ASP A 338 9.86 -28.82 23.22
N ASP A 339 9.54 -28.14 22.11
CA ASP A 339 10.20 -26.90 21.70
C ASP A 339 9.16 -25.88 21.17
N PRO A 340 8.77 -24.86 21.97
CA PRO A 340 7.78 -23.87 21.57
C PRO A 340 8.32 -22.87 20.52
N VAL A 341 9.53 -23.05 19.98
CA VAL A 341 10.11 -22.22 18.89
C VAL A 341 9.14 -22.03 17.73
N VAL A 342 8.28 -23.01 17.44
CA VAL A 342 7.30 -22.94 16.35
C VAL A 342 6.25 -21.82 16.54
N LEU A 343 6.07 -21.32 17.76
CA LEU A 343 5.20 -20.17 18.10
C LEU A 343 5.89 -18.81 18.03
N PHE A 344 7.22 -18.80 18.05
CA PHE A 344 8.05 -17.60 17.93
C PHE A 344 8.64 -17.45 16.52
N GLY A 345 8.63 -18.52 15.74
CA GLY A 345 9.11 -18.56 14.37
C GLY A 345 8.23 -17.73 13.42
N VAL A 346 8.89 -16.92 12.60
CA VAL A 346 8.24 -16.11 11.57
C VAL A 346 8.03 -17.00 10.33
N ARG A 347 6.77 -17.42 10.10
CA ARG A 347 6.40 -18.33 9.01
C ARG A 347 6.16 -17.57 7.70
N ALA A 348 6.44 -18.24 6.58
CA ALA A 348 6.27 -17.69 5.24
C ALA A 348 4.81 -17.37 4.90
N LEU A 349 3.90 -18.34 5.07
CA LEU A 349 2.50 -18.21 4.69
C LEU A 349 1.81 -17.01 5.37
N PRO A 350 1.85 -16.82 6.70
CA PRO A 350 1.17 -15.69 7.32
C PRO A 350 1.66 -14.33 6.81
N LEU A 351 2.95 -14.21 6.47
CA LEU A 351 3.49 -12.98 5.91
C LEU A 351 3.08 -12.76 4.46
N PHE A 352 3.06 -13.82 3.65
CA PHE A 352 2.49 -13.78 2.31
C PHE A 352 1.03 -13.32 2.34
N LEU A 353 0.19 -13.94 3.20
CA LEU A 353 -1.22 -13.56 3.35
C LEU A 353 -1.38 -12.12 3.87
N THR A 354 -0.50 -11.69 4.78
CA THR A 354 -0.49 -10.30 5.29
C THR A 354 -0.19 -9.30 4.18
N GLY A 355 0.80 -9.59 3.33
CA GLY A 355 1.18 -8.74 2.21
C GLY A 355 0.06 -8.63 1.18
N ALA A 356 -0.50 -9.77 0.79
CA ALA A 356 -1.64 -9.83 -0.13
C ALA A 356 -2.86 -9.06 0.41
N ALA A 357 -3.25 -9.29 1.66
CA ALA A 357 -4.37 -8.58 2.27
C ALA A 357 -4.12 -7.07 2.36
N ALA A 358 -2.91 -6.65 2.71
CA ALA A 358 -2.59 -5.23 2.82
C ALA A 358 -2.66 -4.49 1.48
N THR A 359 -2.15 -5.12 0.41
CA THR A 359 -2.28 -4.58 -0.94
C THR A 359 -3.75 -4.45 -1.35
N VAL A 360 -4.54 -5.51 -1.17
CA VAL A 360 -5.98 -5.48 -1.51
C VAL A 360 -6.72 -4.39 -0.72
N ILE A 361 -6.50 -4.31 0.60
CA ILE A 361 -7.11 -3.28 1.44
C ILE A 361 -6.73 -1.88 0.95
N THR A 362 -5.44 -1.63 0.73
CA THR A 362 -4.94 -0.29 0.40
C THR A 362 -5.45 0.16 -0.97
N SER A 363 -5.41 -0.72 -1.97
CA SER A 363 -5.90 -0.44 -3.31
C SER A 363 -7.42 -0.15 -3.31
N GLN A 364 -8.22 -1.06 -2.74
CA GLN A 364 -9.68 -0.91 -2.72
C GLN A 364 -10.14 0.30 -1.90
N ALA A 365 -9.51 0.56 -0.75
CA ALA A 365 -9.83 1.74 0.05
C ALA A 365 -9.48 3.05 -0.67
N ARG A 366 -8.37 3.06 -1.44
CA ARG A 366 -7.95 4.22 -2.24
C ARG A 366 -8.95 4.53 -3.36
N GLN A 367 -9.38 3.51 -4.10
CA GLN A 367 -10.37 3.67 -5.17
C GLN A 367 -11.67 4.32 -4.64
N GLU A 368 -12.12 3.93 -3.45
CA GLU A 368 -13.33 4.46 -2.83
C GLU A 368 -13.13 5.85 -2.20
N ALA A 369 -11.96 6.13 -1.61
CA ALA A 369 -11.65 7.44 -1.07
C ALA A 369 -11.58 8.52 -2.16
N HIS A 370 -11.06 8.18 -3.34
CA HIS A 370 -11.08 9.05 -4.53
C HIS A 370 -12.50 9.33 -4.99
N ALA A 371 -13.36 8.31 -5.06
CA ALA A 371 -14.77 8.48 -5.41
C ALA A 371 -15.53 9.40 -4.43
N ALA A 372 -15.07 9.52 -3.18
CA ALA A 372 -15.71 10.36 -2.16
C ALA A 372 -15.11 11.77 -2.04
N ASN A 373 -14.15 12.17 -2.88
CA ASN A 373 -13.41 13.44 -2.79
C ASN A 373 -12.83 13.75 -1.39
N ALA A 374 -12.52 12.71 -0.61
CA ALA A 374 -12.10 12.84 0.78
C ALA A 374 -10.56 12.90 0.89
N GLY A 375 -9.98 14.09 0.66
CA GLY A 375 -8.52 14.26 0.55
C GLY A 375 -7.69 13.71 1.72
N TRP A 376 -8.11 13.95 2.98
CA TRP A 376 -7.40 13.43 4.16
C TRP A 376 -7.64 11.94 4.42
N ALA A 377 -8.75 11.38 3.93
CA ALA A 377 -9.10 9.97 4.13
C ALA A 377 -8.10 9.04 3.44
N GLY A 378 -7.52 9.46 2.31
CA GLY A 378 -6.48 8.70 1.61
C GLY A 378 -5.25 8.41 2.50
N HIS A 379 -4.75 9.41 3.22
CA HIS A 379 -3.61 9.22 4.14
C HIS A 379 -3.98 8.36 5.35
N ALA A 380 -5.22 8.49 5.86
CA ALA A 380 -5.70 7.69 6.98
C ALA A 380 -5.74 6.19 6.64
N TRP A 381 -6.16 5.83 5.42
CA TRP A 381 -6.19 4.44 4.97
C TRP A 381 -4.81 3.83 4.78
N VAL A 382 -3.88 4.58 4.18
CA VAL A 382 -2.48 4.16 4.06
C VAL A 382 -1.87 3.87 5.43
N LEU A 383 -2.10 4.77 6.40
CA LEU A 383 -1.63 4.59 7.77
C LEU A 383 -2.28 3.38 8.45
N ALA A 384 -3.58 3.19 8.28
CA ALA A 384 -4.31 2.05 8.84
C ALA A 384 -3.79 0.71 8.29
N SER A 385 -3.61 0.59 6.97
CA SER A 385 -3.03 -0.59 6.32
C SER A 385 -1.61 -0.87 6.83
N ALA A 386 -0.76 0.15 6.88
CA ALA A 386 0.59 0.03 7.41
C ALA A 386 0.59 -0.44 8.87
N ALA A 387 -0.28 0.12 9.72
CA ALA A 387 -0.41 -0.25 11.12
C ALA A 387 -0.83 -1.71 11.31
N LEU A 388 -1.74 -2.23 10.47
CA LEU A 388 -2.15 -3.63 10.50
C LEU A 388 -1.00 -4.57 10.12
N VAL A 389 -0.28 -4.28 9.03
CA VAL A 389 0.89 -5.06 8.60
C VAL A 389 1.96 -5.05 9.67
N VAL A 390 2.28 -3.89 10.22
CA VAL A 390 3.29 -3.72 11.26
C VAL A 390 2.87 -4.39 12.57
N GLY A 391 1.59 -4.37 12.92
CA GLY A 391 1.08 -5.11 14.06
C GLY A 391 1.24 -6.63 13.89
N VAL A 392 1.11 -7.18 12.68
CA VAL A 392 1.34 -8.61 12.41
C VAL A 392 2.83 -8.93 12.32
N LEU A 393 3.54 -8.30 11.37
CA LEU A 393 4.94 -8.57 11.08
C LEU A 393 5.83 -8.10 12.24
N GLY A 394 5.68 -6.86 12.69
CA GLY A 394 6.50 -6.27 13.74
C GLY A 394 6.42 -7.04 15.04
N VAL A 395 5.21 -7.34 15.54
CA VAL A 395 5.06 -8.17 16.75
C VAL A 395 5.68 -9.56 16.57
N SER A 396 5.52 -10.17 15.39
CA SER A 396 6.14 -11.48 15.10
C SER A 396 7.67 -11.42 15.09
N LEU A 397 8.26 -10.37 14.49
CA LEU A 397 9.71 -10.17 14.45
C LEU A 397 10.27 -9.88 15.85
N TRP A 398 9.67 -8.96 16.61
CA TRP A 398 10.08 -8.66 17.98
C TRP A 398 10.02 -9.89 18.88
N ARG A 399 8.95 -10.69 18.77
CA ARG A 399 8.82 -11.97 19.46
C ARG A 399 9.92 -12.95 19.10
N GLY A 400 10.16 -13.15 17.81
CA GLY A 400 11.20 -14.07 17.33
C GLY A 400 12.60 -13.64 17.76
N VAL A 401 12.88 -12.34 17.74
CA VAL A 401 14.17 -11.79 18.20
C VAL A 401 14.33 -11.94 19.70
N ALA A 402 13.34 -11.57 20.51
CA ALA A 402 13.48 -11.69 21.96
C ALA A 402 13.60 -13.16 22.39
N HIS A 403 12.84 -14.07 21.76
CA HIS A 403 12.99 -15.49 22.00
C HIS A 403 14.40 -15.99 21.64
N ALA A 404 14.95 -15.58 20.49
CA ALA A 404 16.32 -15.94 20.10
C ALA A 404 17.37 -15.39 21.08
N VAL A 405 17.19 -14.17 21.58
CA VAL A 405 18.08 -13.55 22.57
C VAL A 405 17.98 -14.27 23.92
N LEU A 406 16.78 -14.55 24.42
CA LEU A 406 16.54 -15.22 25.71
C LEU A 406 17.02 -16.69 25.73
N THR A 407 17.07 -17.34 24.57
CA THR A 407 17.51 -18.74 24.43
C THR A 407 18.93 -18.88 23.88
N SER A 408 19.67 -17.78 23.75
CA SER A 408 21.02 -17.73 23.18
C SER A 408 21.14 -18.37 21.78
N ARG A 409 20.03 -18.37 21.01
CA ARG A 409 19.98 -18.87 19.64
C ARG A 409 20.37 -17.78 18.65
N ARG A 410 20.71 -18.20 17.42
CA ARG A 410 21.01 -17.26 16.32
C ARG A 410 19.76 -16.45 15.98
N VAL A 411 19.85 -15.13 16.11
CA VAL A 411 18.78 -14.20 15.70
C VAL A 411 18.58 -14.33 14.18
N PRO A 412 17.33 -14.56 13.70
CA PRO A 412 17.06 -14.59 12.28
C PRO A 412 17.33 -13.22 11.66
N SER A 413 17.64 -13.16 10.36
CA SER A 413 17.85 -11.87 9.68
C SER A 413 16.57 -11.09 9.44
N GLY A 414 15.42 -11.75 9.40
CA GLY A 414 14.13 -11.14 9.00
C GLY A 414 13.94 -10.99 7.49
N ALA A 415 15.02 -10.99 6.69
CA ALA A 415 14.95 -10.76 5.24
C ALA A 415 14.03 -11.75 4.52
N ARG A 416 14.14 -13.06 4.81
CA ARG A 416 13.28 -14.10 4.21
C ARG A 416 11.80 -13.87 4.53
N ALA A 417 11.50 -13.44 5.75
CA ALA A 417 10.15 -13.10 6.17
C ALA A 417 9.62 -11.91 5.36
N GLY A 418 10.43 -10.87 5.21
CA GLY A 418 10.13 -9.72 4.35
C GLY A 418 9.92 -10.05 2.88
N LEU A 419 10.71 -10.98 2.32
CA LEU A 419 10.54 -11.42 0.93
C LEU A 419 9.16 -12.10 0.72
N TRP A 420 8.70 -12.90 1.69
CA TRP A 420 7.35 -13.48 1.62
C TRP A 420 6.25 -12.43 1.76
N LEU A 421 6.45 -11.43 2.62
CA LEU A 421 5.54 -10.28 2.71
C LEU A 421 5.44 -9.55 1.36
N GLY A 422 6.58 -9.17 0.78
CA GLY A 422 6.61 -8.47 -0.50
C GLY A 422 6.12 -9.32 -1.68
N ALA A 423 6.34 -10.64 -1.65
CA ALA A 423 5.74 -11.56 -2.62
C ALA A 423 4.21 -11.59 -2.51
N GLY A 424 3.68 -11.56 -1.28
CA GLY A 424 2.25 -11.40 -1.05
C GLY A 424 1.69 -10.10 -1.62
N MET A 425 2.40 -8.98 -1.39
CA MET A 425 2.04 -7.68 -1.94
C MET A 425 2.03 -7.70 -3.47
N ALA A 426 3.11 -8.17 -4.10
CA ALA A 426 3.23 -8.26 -5.55
C ALA A 426 2.12 -9.13 -6.20
N VAL A 427 1.78 -10.26 -5.58
CA VAL A 427 0.65 -11.09 -6.05
C VAL A 427 -0.68 -10.38 -5.85
N GLY A 428 -0.87 -9.65 -4.75
CA GLY A 428 -2.04 -8.81 -4.53
C GLY A 428 -2.22 -7.77 -5.64
N GLU A 429 -1.15 -7.11 -6.07
CA GLU A 429 -1.20 -6.07 -7.11
C GLU A 429 -1.66 -6.62 -8.47
N LEU A 430 -1.19 -7.81 -8.83
CA LEU A 430 -1.60 -8.48 -10.08
C LEU A 430 -3.09 -8.82 -10.11
N VAL A 431 -3.74 -8.91 -8.95
CA VAL A 431 -5.13 -9.35 -8.83
C VAL A 431 -6.11 -8.17 -8.73
N VAL A 432 -5.72 -7.07 -8.09
CA VAL A 432 -6.61 -5.90 -7.84
C VAL A 432 -6.70 -4.94 -9.03
N ASP A 433 -5.93 -5.21 -10.09
CA ASP A 433 -5.96 -4.52 -11.39
C ASP A 433 -5.34 -3.12 -11.46
N ASP A 434 -4.69 -2.65 -10.40
CA ASP A 434 -4.09 -1.31 -10.37
C ASP A 434 -2.89 -1.14 -11.32
N VAL A 435 -2.23 -2.24 -11.71
CA VAL A 435 -1.00 -2.23 -12.52
C VAL A 435 -1.16 -2.86 -13.90
N THR A 436 -2.28 -3.53 -14.14
CA THR A 436 -2.46 -4.44 -15.28
C THR A 436 -3.54 -4.02 -16.26
N SER A 437 -4.47 -3.14 -15.90
CA SER A 437 -5.59 -2.68 -16.74
C SER A 437 -6.21 -3.80 -17.59
N PHE A 438 -5.81 -4.00 -18.85
CA PHE A 438 -6.39 -5.03 -19.74
C PHE A 438 -5.42 -6.19 -20.08
N THR A 439 -4.21 -6.19 -19.52
CA THR A 439 -3.19 -7.22 -19.75
C THR A 439 -2.99 -8.11 -18.53
N TRP A 440 -2.48 -9.34 -18.69
CA TRP A 440 -2.27 -10.23 -17.55
C TRP A 440 -1.06 -9.86 -16.67
N LEU A 441 -0.11 -9.12 -17.25
CA LEU A 441 1.09 -8.66 -16.59
C LEU A 441 1.31 -7.19 -16.92
N PRO A 442 1.80 -6.39 -15.96
CA PRO A 442 2.12 -4.99 -16.22
C PRO A 442 3.20 -4.91 -17.31
N PRO A 443 3.25 -3.83 -18.12
CA PRO A 443 4.29 -3.62 -19.13
C PRO A 443 5.72 -3.70 -18.56
N ARG A 444 5.91 -3.37 -17.28
CA ARG A 444 7.20 -3.47 -16.58
C ARG A 444 7.11 -4.45 -15.39
N PRO A 445 7.06 -5.77 -15.63
CA PRO A 445 6.84 -6.75 -14.55
C PRO A 445 8.00 -6.86 -13.57
N TRP A 446 9.21 -6.47 -13.99
CA TRP A 446 10.39 -6.43 -13.12
C TRP A 446 10.23 -5.43 -11.96
N VAL A 447 9.34 -4.44 -12.06
CA VAL A 447 9.04 -3.48 -10.98
C VAL A 447 8.42 -4.20 -9.77
N LEU A 448 7.69 -5.30 -9.98
CA LEU A 448 7.17 -6.11 -8.88
C LEU A 448 8.29 -6.76 -8.05
N ALA A 449 9.47 -7.02 -8.63
CA ALA A 449 10.62 -7.49 -7.89
C ALA A 449 11.11 -6.44 -6.87
N LEU A 450 10.96 -5.14 -7.16
CA LEU A 450 11.25 -4.07 -6.21
C LEU A 450 10.36 -4.17 -4.97
N VAL A 451 9.07 -4.47 -5.12
CA VAL A 451 8.14 -4.69 -3.99
C VAL A 451 8.61 -5.84 -3.11
N VAL A 452 9.04 -6.95 -3.73
CA VAL A 452 9.56 -8.12 -3.01
C VAL A 452 10.84 -7.77 -2.24
N LEU A 453 11.78 -7.09 -2.90
CA LEU A 453 13.06 -6.69 -2.31
C LEU A 453 12.89 -5.65 -1.20
N ALA A 454 11.98 -4.68 -1.39
CA ALA A 454 11.63 -3.68 -0.39
C ALA A 454 11.06 -4.33 0.89
N GLY A 455 10.16 -5.32 0.74
CA GLY A 455 9.69 -6.13 1.86
C GLY A 455 10.83 -6.82 2.60
N GLY A 456 11.77 -7.42 1.85
CA GLY A 456 12.98 -8.05 2.39
C GLY A 456 13.87 -7.08 3.18
N ALA A 457 14.17 -5.92 2.61
CA ALA A 457 14.97 -4.86 3.25
C ALA A 457 14.28 -4.30 4.50
N PHE A 458 12.98 -4.05 4.43
CA PHE A 458 12.16 -3.56 5.54
C PHE A 458 12.20 -4.52 6.75
N ALA A 459 11.92 -5.81 6.53
CA ALA A 459 11.97 -6.80 7.60
C ALA A 459 13.40 -7.03 8.12
N TRP A 460 14.42 -6.90 7.27
CA TRP A 460 15.82 -6.98 7.67
C TRP A 460 16.20 -5.84 8.61
N TRP A 461 15.84 -4.60 8.25
CA TRP A 461 15.99 -3.42 9.09
C TRP A 461 15.25 -3.57 10.41
N ALA A 462 13.96 -3.90 10.37
CA ALA A 462 13.11 -4.05 11.56
C ALA A 462 13.67 -5.08 12.55
N THR A 463 14.21 -6.19 12.04
CA THR A 463 14.80 -7.25 12.87
C THR A 463 16.11 -6.82 13.51
N GLN A 464 16.97 -6.09 12.79
CA GLN A 464 18.19 -5.53 13.38
C GLN A 464 17.88 -4.45 14.42
N CYS A 465 16.88 -3.59 14.17
CA CYS A 465 16.38 -2.60 15.12
C CYS A 465 15.88 -3.27 16.40
N ALA A 466 14.99 -4.26 16.29
CA ALA A 466 14.49 -5.00 17.43
C ALA A 466 15.63 -5.65 18.23
N HIS A 467 16.60 -6.25 17.54
CA HIS A 467 17.75 -6.88 18.18
C HIS A 467 18.62 -5.87 18.94
N LEU A 468 18.87 -4.70 18.37
CA LEU A 468 19.62 -3.63 19.00
C LEU A 468 18.90 -3.11 20.27
N TRP A 469 17.61 -2.79 20.15
CA TRP A 469 16.80 -2.30 21.26
C TRP A 469 16.64 -3.31 22.39
N ILE A 470 16.41 -4.58 22.07
CA ILE A 470 16.29 -5.67 23.07
C ILE A 470 17.57 -5.80 23.90
N ARG A 471 18.75 -5.54 23.32
CA ARG A 471 20.04 -5.60 24.04
C ARG A 471 20.44 -4.29 24.72
N ALA A 472 20.05 -3.15 24.17
CA ALA A 472 20.41 -1.85 24.73
C ALA A 472 19.48 -1.41 25.87
N TRP A 473 18.22 -1.82 25.86
CA TRP A 473 17.20 -1.28 26.77
C TRP A 473 17.34 -1.80 28.21
N PRO A 474 17.57 -0.92 29.20
CA PRO A 474 17.74 -1.33 30.61
C PRO A 474 16.41 -1.39 31.40
N GLY A 475 15.29 -0.97 30.80
CA GLY A 475 14.02 -0.80 31.52
C GLY A 475 13.39 -2.11 32.02
N ARG A 476 12.39 -2.00 32.91
CA ARG A 476 11.65 -3.14 33.48
C ARG A 476 10.69 -3.82 32.51
N THR A 477 10.33 -3.16 31.40
CA THR A 477 9.45 -3.73 30.36
C THR A 477 10.02 -3.40 28.98
N ILE A 478 9.84 -4.31 28.01
CA ILE A 478 10.26 -4.11 26.61
C ILE A 478 9.23 -3.33 25.77
N ARG A 479 8.07 -2.98 26.35
CA ARG A 479 6.95 -2.36 25.62
C ARG A 479 7.29 -0.98 25.02
N PRO A 480 7.92 -0.03 25.73
CA PRO A 480 8.25 1.28 25.16
C PRO A 480 9.13 1.22 23.90
N PRO A 481 10.29 0.53 23.90
CA PRO A 481 11.10 0.45 22.68
C PRO A 481 10.43 -0.38 21.58
N MET A 482 9.59 -1.37 21.94
CA MET A 482 8.77 -2.08 20.96
C MET A 482 7.77 -1.13 20.29
N LEU A 483 7.03 -0.32 21.05
CA LEU A 483 6.07 0.65 20.50
C LEU A 483 6.76 1.72 19.63
N LEU A 484 7.92 2.22 20.06
CA LEU A 484 8.73 3.14 19.24
C LEU A 484 9.15 2.47 17.92
N GLY A 485 9.64 1.23 17.99
CA GLY A 485 10.00 0.46 16.80
C GLY A 485 8.81 0.18 15.87
N LEU A 486 7.64 -0.13 16.43
CA LEU A 486 6.41 -0.33 15.64
C LEU A 486 5.93 0.98 15.01
N ALA A 487 5.98 2.11 15.72
CA ALA A 487 5.64 3.42 15.15
C ALA A 487 6.59 3.78 13.99
N ALA A 488 7.88 3.55 14.18
CA ALA A 488 8.90 3.73 13.15
C ALA A 488 8.67 2.86 11.91
N MET A 489 8.37 1.57 12.13
CA MET A 489 7.99 0.65 11.06
C MET A 489 6.73 1.10 10.32
N CYS A 490 5.72 1.60 11.05
CA CYS A 490 4.46 2.07 10.49
C CYS A 490 4.68 3.27 9.58
N LEU A 491 5.50 4.23 10.00
CA LEU A 491 5.85 5.40 9.19
C LEU A 491 6.57 5.01 7.89
N VAL A 492 7.58 4.14 7.98
CA VAL A 492 8.33 3.66 6.81
C VAL A 492 7.42 2.93 5.83
N LEU A 493 6.55 2.05 6.31
CA LEU A 493 5.63 1.31 5.46
C LEU A 493 4.51 2.20 4.88
N SER A 494 4.07 3.21 5.63
CA SER A 494 3.09 4.20 5.14
C SER A 494 3.68 5.02 3.99
N ALA A 495 4.91 5.50 4.12
CA ALA A 495 5.62 6.20 3.06
C ALA A 495 5.78 5.31 1.81
N TRP A 496 6.10 4.02 2.02
CA TRP A 496 6.17 3.05 0.93
C TRP A 496 4.83 2.86 0.23
N PHE A 497 3.74 2.63 0.96
CA PHE A 497 2.42 2.43 0.37
C PHE A 497 1.91 3.69 -0.34
N GLU A 498 2.13 4.88 0.23
CA GLU A 498 1.78 6.14 -0.41
C GLU A 498 2.51 6.32 -1.74
N TRP A 499 3.84 6.12 -1.76
CA TRP A 499 4.61 6.21 -2.99
C TRP A 499 4.20 5.12 -3.99
N TRP A 500 4.07 3.88 -3.55
CA TRP A 500 3.71 2.77 -4.42
C TRP A 500 2.37 3.02 -5.11
N GLN A 501 1.36 3.42 -4.36
CA GLN A 501 0.00 3.64 -4.86
C GLN A 501 -0.16 4.91 -5.72
N ARG A 502 0.70 5.93 -5.54
CA ARG A 502 0.68 7.16 -6.34
C ARG A 502 1.55 7.08 -7.59
N THR A 503 2.69 6.41 -7.48
CA THR A 503 3.82 6.55 -8.40
C THR A 503 4.31 5.18 -8.87
N GLY A 504 4.44 4.20 -7.96
CA GLY A 504 4.93 2.86 -8.28
C GLY A 504 4.00 2.03 -9.18
N THR A 505 2.69 2.10 -8.96
CA THR A 505 1.68 1.41 -9.79
C THR A 505 1.65 1.95 -11.21
N LEU A 506 1.66 3.28 -11.36
CA LEU A 506 1.80 3.96 -12.65
C LEU A 506 3.10 3.55 -13.35
N TYR A 507 4.21 3.43 -12.62
CA TYR A 507 5.49 2.99 -13.19
C TYR A 507 5.44 1.56 -13.72
N ALA A 508 4.84 0.65 -12.95
CA ALA A 508 4.63 -0.74 -13.36
C ALA A 508 3.74 -0.81 -14.61
N ALA A 509 2.66 -0.01 -14.64
CA ALA A 509 1.71 0.10 -15.74
C ALA A 509 2.25 0.76 -17.03
N GLY A 510 3.56 1.08 -17.10
CA GLY A 510 4.19 1.66 -18.30
C GLY A 510 4.26 3.18 -18.29
N GLY A 511 3.70 3.84 -17.27
CA GLY A 511 3.77 5.28 -17.03
C GLY A 511 5.12 5.93 -17.33
N PRO A 512 5.17 7.13 -17.91
CA PRO A 512 6.41 7.82 -18.23
C PRO A 512 7.18 8.14 -16.95
N PHE A 513 8.31 7.47 -16.78
CA PHE A 513 9.44 7.90 -15.93
C PHE A 513 10.70 8.13 -16.75
N ASP A 514 10.62 7.90 -18.07
CA ASP A 514 11.67 8.33 -18.96
C ASP A 514 11.56 9.84 -19.15
N THR A 515 12.66 10.54 -18.90
CA THR A 515 12.91 11.92 -19.34
C THR A 515 12.44 12.17 -20.77
N GLY A 516 12.61 11.22 -21.70
CA GLY A 516 12.07 11.29 -23.05
C GLY A 516 10.57 11.51 -23.03
N GLY A 517 9.79 10.61 -22.42
CA GLY A 517 8.32 10.76 -22.29
C GLY A 517 7.86 12.00 -21.50
N PHE A 518 8.57 12.40 -20.44
CA PHE A 518 8.26 13.64 -19.71
C PHE A 518 8.52 14.88 -20.58
N LEU A 519 9.68 14.95 -21.25
CA LEU A 519 10.04 16.02 -22.18
C LEU A 519 9.08 16.05 -23.38
N GLN A 520 8.68 14.88 -23.88
CA GLN A 520 7.68 14.70 -24.92
C GLN A 520 6.33 15.29 -24.51
N SER A 521 5.83 14.87 -23.35
CA SER A 521 4.56 15.35 -22.79
C SER A 521 4.58 16.84 -22.39
N SER A 522 5.78 17.43 -22.26
CA SER A 522 5.98 18.84 -21.92
C SER A 522 6.27 19.73 -23.14
N GLY A 523 6.32 19.17 -24.36
CA GLY A 523 6.67 19.92 -25.58
C GLY A 523 8.14 20.37 -25.66
N LEU A 524 9.02 19.73 -24.88
CA LEU A 524 10.44 20.05 -24.73
C LEU A 524 11.36 19.10 -25.54
N GLU A 525 10.86 18.57 -26.66
CA GLU A 525 11.58 17.55 -27.47
C GLU A 525 12.89 18.05 -28.10
N SER A 526 13.02 19.37 -28.33
CA SER A 526 14.12 20.02 -29.07
C SER A 526 15.42 20.22 -28.29
N ILE A 527 15.57 19.62 -27.10
CA ILE A 527 16.71 19.84 -26.21
C ILE A 527 17.94 19.01 -26.64
N ALA A 528 19.12 19.65 -26.58
CA ALA A 528 20.43 19.06 -26.91
C ALA A 528 20.82 17.81 -26.08
N GLU A 529 21.50 16.87 -26.74
CA GLU A 529 22.07 15.60 -26.22
C GLU A 529 22.73 15.65 -24.81
N PRO A 530 23.46 16.71 -24.41
CA PRO A 530 24.17 16.74 -23.11
C PRO A 530 23.26 16.67 -21.87
N TYR A 531 21.98 17.05 -22.01
CA TYR A 531 21.00 17.11 -20.92
C TYR A 531 20.16 15.84 -20.77
N ARG A 532 20.28 14.88 -21.70
CA ARG A 532 19.73 13.52 -21.59
C ARG A 532 20.60 12.58 -20.75
N SER A 533 21.39 13.14 -19.82
CA SER A 533 22.34 12.38 -19.01
C SER A 533 21.64 11.62 -17.88
N LEU A 534 22.13 10.41 -17.56
CA LEU A 534 21.65 9.58 -16.45
C LEU A 534 21.43 10.34 -15.12
N PRO A 535 22.29 11.31 -14.71
CA PRO A 535 22.09 12.07 -13.46
C PRO A 535 20.81 12.90 -13.42
N ALA A 536 20.39 13.51 -14.54
CA ALA A 536 19.14 14.28 -14.62
C ALA A 536 17.92 13.36 -14.45
N LYS A 537 17.98 12.15 -15.04
CA LYS A 537 16.95 11.11 -14.86
C LYS A 537 16.82 10.71 -13.40
N VAL A 538 17.95 10.39 -12.75
CA VAL A 538 17.98 10.00 -11.33
C VAL A 538 17.40 11.11 -10.45
N LEU A 539 17.71 12.39 -10.72
CA LEU A 539 17.13 13.50 -9.98
C LEU A 539 15.61 13.54 -10.13
N LEU A 540 15.07 13.56 -11.35
CA LEU A 540 13.63 13.67 -11.57
C LEU A 540 12.85 12.48 -10.99
N GLU A 541 13.39 11.27 -11.12
CA GLU A 541 12.79 10.05 -10.54
C GLU A 541 12.76 10.12 -9.01
N THR A 542 13.90 10.47 -8.39
CA THR A 542 13.99 10.57 -6.93
C THR A 542 13.21 11.76 -6.37
N GLN A 543 13.00 12.83 -7.14
CA GLN A 543 12.09 13.93 -6.78
C GLN A 543 10.64 13.48 -6.66
N GLY A 544 10.15 12.68 -7.62
CA GLY A 544 8.79 12.16 -7.57
C GLY A 544 8.52 11.35 -6.30
N VAL A 545 9.55 10.65 -5.81
CA VAL A 545 9.50 9.89 -4.55
C VAL A 545 9.64 10.80 -3.33
N ALA A 546 10.68 11.63 -3.30
CA ALA A 546 11.00 12.49 -2.17
C ALA A 546 10.00 13.65 -1.98
N GLY A 547 9.20 13.96 -2.99
CA GLY A 547 8.11 14.93 -2.94
C GLY A 547 6.93 14.49 -2.06
N GLN A 548 6.81 13.19 -1.73
CA GLN A 548 5.72 12.70 -0.88
C GLN A 548 5.97 13.06 0.60
N PRO A 549 4.93 13.52 1.33
CA PRO A 549 5.09 14.11 2.67
C PRO A 549 5.66 13.13 3.72
N LEU A 550 5.38 11.83 3.59
CA LEU A 550 5.84 10.82 4.55
C LEU A 550 7.25 10.29 4.30
N VAL A 551 7.83 10.53 3.12
CA VAL A 551 9.10 9.89 2.71
C VAL A 551 10.30 10.40 3.52
N LEU A 552 10.46 11.72 3.69
CA LEU A 552 11.60 12.26 4.45
C LEU A 552 11.56 11.90 5.94
N PRO A 553 10.40 12.00 6.64
CA PRO A 553 10.28 11.49 8.00
C PRO A 553 10.59 9.98 8.11
N ALA A 554 10.17 9.18 7.13
CA ALA A 554 10.48 7.75 7.07
C ALA A 554 11.99 7.50 6.90
N VAL A 555 12.66 8.19 5.98
CA VAL A 555 14.11 8.08 5.78
C VAL A 555 14.87 8.48 7.04
N ALA A 556 14.50 9.58 7.68
CA ALA A 556 15.10 10.00 8.96
C ALA A 556 14.99 8.91 10.04
N THR A 557 13.82 8.28 10.12
CA THR A 557 13.52 7.22 11.10
C THR A 557 14.40 5.98 10.91
N LEU A 558 14.81 5.66 9.67
CA LEU A 558 15.64 4.49 9.37
C LEU A 558 16.99 4.51 10.09
N TRP A 559 17.56 5.69 10.37
CA TRP A 559 18.87 5.84 11.01
C TRP A 559 18.79 6.47 12.41
N VAL A 560 17.82 7.36 12.68
CA VAL A 560 17.61 7.98 14.01
C VAL A 560 17.22 6.95 15.07
N VAL A 561 16.24 6.08 14.81
CA VAL A 561 15.77 5.10 15.80
C VAL A 561 16.87 4.12 16.24
N PRO A 562 17.68 3.55 15.33
CA PRO A 562 18.89 2.81 15.70
C PRO A 562 19.90 3.62 16.51
N LEU A 563 20.17 4.86 16.14
CA LEU A 563 21.13 5.72 16.84
C LEU A 563 20.72 6.00 18.28
N LEU A 564 19.43 6.22 18.53
CA LEU A 564 18.89 6.40 19.88
C LEU A 564 19.15 5.16 20.75
N ALA A 565 18.93 3.95 20.20
CA ALA A 565 19.25 2.71 20.91
C ALA A 565 20.75 2.59 21.21
N TRP A 566 21.59 3.02 20.27
CA TRP A 566 23.05 2.98 20.41
C TRP A 566 23.56 3.95 21.47
N ALA A 567 22.93 5.11 21.62
CA ALA A 567 23.27 6.14 22.60
C ALA A 567 23.01 5.70 24.06
N ILE A 568 21.99 4.87 24.29
CA ILE A 568 21.67 4.32 25.62
C ILE A 568 22.79 3.38 26.11
N GLY A 569 23.44 2.66 25.20
CA GLY A 569 24.52 1.71 25.51
C GLY A 569 24.03 0.32 25.94
N PRO A 570 24.89 -0.72 25.92
CA PRO A 570 24.51 -2.06 26.34
C PRO A 570 24.26 -2.12 27.85
N ALA A 571 23.20 -2.80 28.27
CA ALA A 571 22.91 -3.04 29.69
C ALA A 571 24.04 -3.87 30.32
N THR A 572 24.58 -3.42 31.46
CA THR A 572 25.67 -4.09 32.18
C THR A 572 25.19 -5.29 33.00
N ALA A 573 23.87 -5.41 33.22
CA ALA A 573 23.21 -6.50 33.92
C ALA A 573 21.93 -6.91 33.16
N PRO A 574 21.45 -8.16 33.28
CA PRO A 574 20.22 -8.59 32.64
C PRO A 574 19.02 -7.73 33.10
N PRO A 575 18.34 -7.03 32.17
CA PRO A 575 17.23 -6.15 32.50
C PRO A 575 16.08 -6.90 33.15
N GLY A 576 15.29 -6.20 33.98
CA GLY A 576 14.22 -6.82 34.79
C GLY A 576 13.23 -7.64 33.97
N TRP A 577 12.87 -7.17 32.77
CA TRP A 577 11.95 -7.90 31.89
C TRP A 577 12.49 -9.25 31.42
N MET A 578 13.82 -9.42 31.27
CA MET A 578 14.41 -10.70 30.88
C MET A 578 14.32 -11.71 32.02
N ARG A 579 14.53 -11.25 33.25
CA ARG A 579 14.38 -12.08 34.46
C ARG A 579 12.93 -12.54 34.65
N ASP A 580 11.98 -11.63 34.46
CA ASP A 580 10.55 -11.95 34.52
C ASP A 580 10.16 -12.96 33.42
N ALA A 581 10.71 -12.82 32.21
CA ALA A 581 10.39 -13.68 31.06
C ALA A 581 10.93 -15.12 31.18
N THR A 582 12.03 -15.32 31.92
CA THR A 582 12.66 -16.63 32.15
C THR A 582 12.36 -17.22 33.51
N GLY A 583 11.51 -16.57 34.33
CA GLY A 583 11.22 -17.01 35.70
C GLY A 583 12.46 -17.02 36.61
N GLY A 584 13.40 -16.09 36.40
CA GLY A 584 14.61 -15.95 37.21
C GLY A 584 15.81 -16.83 36.78
N GLY A 585 15.70 -17.58 35.68
CA GLY A 585 16.83 -18.36 35.14
C GLY A 585 18.02 -17.48 34.74
N ALA A 586 19.24 -17.94 35.03
CA ALA A 586 20.47 -17.25 34.65
C ALA A 586 20.59 -17.17 33.13
N VAL A 587 20.48 -15.95 32.58
CA VAL A 587 20.72 -15.68 31.16
C VAL A 587 22.18 -15.27 31.02
N GLU A 588 23.01 -16.13 30.44
CA GLU A 588 24.34 -15.72 30.00
C GLU A 588 24.20 -14.69 28.88
N THR A 589 24.46 -13.42 29.19
CA THR A 589 24.58 -12.36 28.18
C THR A 589 25.96 -12.45 27.52
N ASP A 590 26.27 -13.58 26.90
CA ASP A 590 27.46 -13.71 26.08
C ASP A 590 27.26 -12.88 24.80
N GLY A 591 28.13 -11.90 24.57
CA GLY A 591 28.10 -11.18 23.30
C GLY A 591 29.04 -10.00 23.21
N GLU A 592 29.96 -10.10 22.26
CA GLU A 592 30.62 -8.96 21.61
C GLU A 592 29.65 -7.79 21.43
N GLY A 593 30.02 -6.62 21.96
CA GLY A 593 29.22 -5.41 21.92
C GLY A 593 28.99 -4.87 20.51
N VAL A 594 28.08 -3.90 20.41
CA VAL A 594 27.85 -3.08 19.20
C VAL A 594 29.19 -2.50 18.72
N PRO A 595 29.44 -2.32 17.40
CA PRO A 595 30.66 -1.71 16.92
C PRO A 595 30.99 -0.41 17.68
N PRO A 596 32.27 -0.06 17.90
CA PRO A 596 32.59 1.22 18.50
C PRO A 596 32.22 2.35 17.53
N LEU A 597 31.52 3.37 18.03
CA LEU A 597 31.07 4.54 17.24
C LEU A 597 32.19 5.18 16.42
N ARG A 598 33.43 5.17 16.94
CA ARG A 598 34.64 5.65 16.24
C ARG A 598 34.81 5.04 14.85
N ARG A 599 34.51 3.74 14.65
CA ARG A 599 34.64 3.09 13.34
C ARG A 599 33.61 3.62 12.35
N VAL A 600 32.40 3.92 12.82
CA VAL A 600 31.35 4.52 12.00
C VAL A 600 31.70 5.96 11.65
N LEU A 601 32.20 6.74 12.62
CA LEU A 601 32.65 8.11 12.36
C LEU A 601 33.79 8.17 11.34
N LEU A 602 34.74 7.24 11.38
CA LEU A 602 35.78 7.14 10.36
C LEU A 602 35.21 6.85 8.97
N ALA A 603 34.21 5.97 8.87
CA ALA A 603 33.53 5.71 7.60
C ALA A 603 32.75 6.93 7.10
N VAL A 604 32.11 7.70 7.99
CA VAL A 604 31.45 8.97 7.66
C VAL A 604 32.47 9.99 7.14
N LEU A 605 33.63 10.13 7.78
CA LEU A 605 34.69 11.03 7.32
C LEU A 605 35.21 10.63 5.93
N LEU A 606 35.45 9.34 5.69
CA LEU A 606 35.86 8.83 4.38
C LEU A 606 34.79 9.12 3.31
N GLY A 607 33.52 8.90 3.62
CA GLY A 607 32.41 9.22 2.71
C GLY A 607 32.25 10.72 2.45
N GLY A 608 32.45 11.56 3.48
CA GLY A 608 32.42 13.02 3.34
C GLY A 608 33.55 13.53 2.44
N VAL A 609 34.77 13.02 2.62
CA VAL A 609 35.91 13.34 1.73
C VAL A 609 35.62 12.89 0.30
N ALA A 610 35.08 11.68 0.11
CA ALA A 610 34.70 11.19 -1.21
C ALA A 610 33.59 12.03 -1.86
N ALA A 611 32.58 12.46 -1.09
CA ALA A 611 31.52 13.35 -1.56
C ALA A 611 32.08 14.71 -2.02
N CYS A 612 32.95 15.33 -1.21
CA CYS A 612 33.57 16.61 -1.55
C CYS A 612 34.45 16.51 -2.80
N ALA A 613 35.24 15.44 -2.93
CA ALA A 613 36.06 15.20 -4.11
C ALA A 613 35.21 14.98 -5.39
N ALA A 614 34.15 14.17 -5.28
CA ALA A 614 33.22 13.94 -6.39
C ALA A 614 32.45 15.21 -6.77
N LEU A 615 32.06 16.03 -5.78
CA LEU A 615 31.38 17.31 -5.99
C LEU A 615 32.29 18.31 -6.72
N ALA A 616 33.54 18.45 -6.29
CA ALA A 616 34.51 19.30 -6.97
C ALA A 616 34.75 18.84 -8.42
N GLY A 617 34.87 17.52 -8.65
CA GLY A 617 34.99 16.95 -9.99
C GLY A 617 33.75 17.20 -10.87
N ALA A 618 32.55 17.06 -10.30
CA ALA A 618 31.29 17.37 -10.99
C ALA A 618 31.17 18.85 -11.36
N MET A 619 31.54 19.76 -10.44
CA MET A 619 31.54 21.19 -10.70
C MET A 619 32.56 21.57 -11.79
N ALA A 620 33.76 21.00 -11.76
CA ALA A 620 34.77 21.21 -12.80
C ALA A 620 34.30 20.68 -14.18
N PHE A 621 33.66 19.51 -14.20
CA PHE A 621 33.10 18.93 -15.42
C PHE A 621 32.00 19.80 -16.03
N LEU A 622 31.11 20.35 -15.20
CA LEU A 622 30.03 21.24 -15.64
C LEU A 622 30.56 22.62 -16.07
N HIS A 623 31.56 23.15 -15.35
CA HIS A 623 32.22 24.41 -15.72
C HIS A 623 32.83 24.34 -17.12
N ALA A 624 33.53 23.23 -17.44
CA ALA A 624 34.13 23.02 -18.76
C ALA A 624 33.11 22.92 -19.91
N ARG A 625 31.82 22.70 -19.62
CA ARG A 625 30.73 22.57 -20.59
C ARG A 625 29.73 23.71 -20.53
N ARG A 626 30.05 24.78 -19.80
CA ARG A 626 29.17 25.93 -19.61
C ARG A 626 28.99 26.68 -20.93
N ALA A 627 27.74 26.85 -21.37
CA ALA A 627 27.43 27.64 -22.55
C ALA A 627 27.65 29.15 -22.31
N PRO A 628 28.09 29.91 -23.34
CA PRO A 628 28.30 31.35 -23.20
C PRO A 628 27.00 32.16 -23.04
N GLU A 629 25.85 31.64 -23.50
CA GLU A 629 24.56 32.35 -23.66
C GLU A 629 23.66 32.43 -22.40
N GLY A 630 24.20 32.14 -21.21
CA GLY A 630 23.45 32.22 -19.95
C GLY A 630 22.97 30.86 -19.44
N LEU A 631 22.34 30.84 -18.25
CA LEU A 631 21.88 29.61 -17.59
C LEU A 631 20.46 29.27 -18.03
N THR A 632 20.25 28.05 -18.51
CA THR A 632 18.92 27.49 -18.76
C THR A 632 18.43 26.69 -17.55
N ILE A 633 17.12 26.40 -17.48
CA ILE A 633 16.56 25.52 -16.45
C ILE A 633 17.16 24.10 -16.51
N LEU A 634 17.61 23.68 -17.69
CA LEU A 634 18.19 22.37 -17.93
C LEU A 634 19.61 22.26 -17.39
N ASP A 635 20.39 23.35 -17.46
CA ASP A 635 21.69 23.45 -16.80
C ASP A 635 21.56 23.28 -15.28
N VAL A 636 20.51 23.86 -14.70
CA VAL A 636 20.21 23.72 -13.27
C VAL A 636 19.83 22.28 -12.91
N VAL A 637 19.02 21.62 -13.73
CA VAL A 637 18.65 20.19 -13.55
C VAL A 637 19.87 19.29 -13.67
N ALA A 638 20.73 19.51 -14.66
CA ALA A 638 21.97 18.76 -14.84
C ALA A 638 22.94 18.97 -13.68
N TYR A 639 23.11 20.21 -13.22
CA TYR A 639 23.90 20.57 -12.04
C TYR A 639 23.42 19.81 -10.80
N CYS A 640 22.12 19.85 -10.54
CA CYS A 640 21.51 19.13 -9.43
C CYS A 640 21.69 17.61 -9.57
N GLY A 641 21.52 17.05 -10.77
CA GLY A 641 21.72 15.61 -11.02
C GLY A 641 23.14 15.16 -10.71
N TRP A 642 24.16 15.91 -11.12
CA TRP A 642 25.55 15.57 -10.84
C TRP A 642 25.93 15.72 -9.37
N ILE A 643 25.40 16.72 -8.67
CA ILE A 643 25.54 16.83 -7.22
C ILE A 643 24.94 15.60 -6.53
N LEU A 644 23.75 15.17 -6.95
CA LEU A 644 23.10 14.00 -6.40
C LEU A 644 23.95 12.73 -6.55
N VAL A 645 24.61 12.56 -7.70
CA VAL A 645 25.56 11.45 -7.94
C VAL A 645 26.80 11.56 -7.01
N ALA A 646 27.34 12.76 -6.82
CA ALA A 646 28.48 12.98 -5.91
C ALA A 646 28.11 12.63 -4.46
N LEU A 647 26.94 13.06 -3.98
CA LEU A 647 26.43 12.73 -2.66
C LEU A 647 26.17 11.23 -2.50
N GLY A 648 25.58 10.59 -3.52
CA GLY A 648 25.36 9.14 -3.54
C GLY A 648 26.67 8.35 -3.50
N THR A 649 27.72 8.85 -4.15
CA THR A 649 29.06 8.24 -4.13
C THR A 649 29.67 8.29 -2.72
N GLY A 650 29.60 9.44 -2.06
CA GLY A 650 30.04 9.58 -0.66
C GLY A 650 29.29 8.65 0.29
N ALA A 651 27.97 8.55 0.13
CA ALA A 651 27.13 7.63 0.88
C ALA A 651 27.53 6.16 0.64
N ALA A 652 27.81 5.78 -0.61
CA ALA A 652 28.25 4.43 -0.96
C ALA A 652 29.57 4.06 -0.26
N VAL A 653 30.57 4.95 -0.30
CA VAL A 653 31.86 4.75 0.36
C VAL A 653 31.68 4.58 1.87
N ALA A 654 30.93 5.47 2.51
CA ALA A 654 30.65 5.39 3.95
C ALA A 654 29.92 4.09 4.30
N ALA A 655 28.86 3.74 3.57
CA ALA A 655 28.06 2.55 3.82
C ALA A 655 28.86 1.25 3.64
N VAL A 656 29.65 1.14 2.57
CA VAL A 656 30.51 -0.03 2.31
C VAL A 656 31.57 -0.16 3.39
N ALA A 657 32.30 0.92 3.71
CA ALA A 657 33.35 0.88 4.73
C ALA A 657 32.78 0.51 6.11
N ALA A 658 31.67 1.11 6.51
CA ALA A 658 31.03 0.84 7.79
C ALA A 658 30.48 -0.61 7.86
N SER A 659 29.79 -1.07 6.82
CA SER A 659 29.24 -2.43 6.72
C SER A 659 30.34 -3.50 6.71
N ALA A 660 31.42 -3.28 5.96
CA ALA A 660 32.55 -4.21 5.88
C ALA A 660 33.29 -4.35 7.22
N SER A 661 33.36 -3.25 7.98
CA SER A 661 33.96 -3.24 9.32
C SER A 661 33.08 -3.89 10.41
N ALA A 662 31.81 -4.18 10.09
CA ALA A 662 30.81 -4.66 11.03
C ALA A 662 30.58 -6.18 10.93
N GLY A 663 30.78 -6.88 12.05
CA GLY A 663 30.44 -8.31 12.19
C GLY A 663 28.94 -8.58 12.37
N ARG A 664 28.19 -7.59 12.88
CA ARG A 664 26.73 -7.61 13.15
C ARG A 664 26.14 -6.22 12.85
N TYR A 665 24.82 -6.14 12.68
CA TYR A 665 24.09 -4.88 12.42
C TYR A 665 24.53 -4.14 11.14
N ARG A 666 24.97 -4.88 10.12
CA ARG A 666 25.55 -4.32 8.89
C ARG A 666 24.65 -3.29 8.22
N LEU A 667 23.33 -3.52 8.19
CA LEU A 667 22.39 -2.61 7.57
C LEU A 667 22.25 -1.31 8.38
N LEU A 668 22.07 -1.41 9.70
CA LEU A 668 21.94 -0.22 10.55
C LEU A 668 23.20 0.65 10.50
N VAL A 669 24.38 0.03 10.55
CA VAL A 669 25.66 0.74 10.48
C VAL A 669 25.88 1.38 9.11
N ALA A 670 25.47 0.72 8.03
CA ALA A 670 25.50 1.28 6.68
C ALA A 670 24.56 2.48 6.54
N LEU A 671 23.32 2.38 7.03
CA LEU A 671 22.34 3.47 7.02
C LEU A 671 22.84 4.68 7.80
N VAL A 672 23.29 4.48 9.03
CA VAL A 672 23.83 5.58 9.85
C VAL A 672 25.03 6.24 9.20
N ALA A 673 25.97 5.46 8.64
CA ALA A 673 27.16 6.02 7.99
C ALA A 673 26.82 6.74 6.68
N GLY A 674 25.96 6.14 5.84
CA GLY A 674 25.54 6.68 4.55
C GLY A 674 24.76 7.99 4.72
N GLU A 675 23.74 8.00 5.57
CA GLU A 675 22.91 9.19 5.82
C GLU A 675 23.70 10.33 6.46
N ALA A 676 24.60 10.02 7.42
CA ALA A 676 25.47 11.03 7.99
C ALA A 676 26.46 11.60 6.95
N ALA A 677 26.94 10.78 6.01
CA ALA A 677 27.76 11.25 4.90
C ALA A 677 26.98 12.12 3.91
N VAL A 678 25.72 11.77 3.60
CA VAL A 678 24.83 12.63 2.81
C VAL A 678 24.59 13.96 3.49
N ALA A 679 24.26 13.97 4.78
CA ALA A 679 24.05 15.20 5.54
C ALA A 679 25.29 16.10 5.54
N ALA A 680 26.48 15.52 5.77
CA ALA A 680 27.75 16.25 5.68
C ALA A 680 28.02 16.78 4.26
N GLY A 681 27.77 15.97 3.22
CA GLY A 681 27.92 16.37 1.83
C GLY A 681 26.93 17.46 1.41
N CYS A 682 25.69 17.43 1.90
CA CYS A 682 24.70 18.48 1.66
C CYS A 682 25.13 19.80 2.30
N ALA A 683 25.70 19.77 3.51
CA ALA A 683 26.26 20.95 4.16
C ALA A 683 27.45 21.52 3.36
N ALA A 684 28.36 20.66 2.88
CA ALA A 684 29.46 21.07 2.01
C ALA A 684 28.96 21.67 0.68
N THR A 685 27.94 21.07 0.07
CA THR A 685 27.30 21.57 -1.16
C THR A 685 26.70 22.95 -0.94
N PHE A 686 25.97 23.15 0.15
CA PHE A 686 25.39 24.45 0.48
C PHE A 686 26.47 25.53 0.63
N VAL A 687 27.55 25.23 1.35
CA VAL A 687 28.69 26.15 1.51
C VAL A 687 29.36 26.45 0.16
N LEU A 688 29.69 25.43 -0.63
CA LEU A 688 30.35 25.60 -1.93
C LEU A 688 29.48 26.36 -2.93
N ALA A 689 28.18 26.08 -2.99
CA ALA A 689 27.25 26.79 -3.85
C ALA A 689 27.04 28.26 -3.42
N SER A 690 27.17 28.55 -2.12
CA SER A 690 27.11 29.93 -1.60
C SER A 690 28.36 30.76 -1.92
N PHE A 691 29.48 30.09 -2.25
CA PHE A 691 30.74 30.69 -2.71
C PHE A 691 31.01 30.43 -4.21
N ASP A 692 29.99 30.06 -4.99
CA ASP A 692 30.16 29.73 -6.40
C ASP A 692 30.72 30.96 -7.18
N GLY A 693 31.69 30.72 -8.07
CA GLY A 693 32.42 31.79 -8.77
C GLY A 693 33.67 32.32 -8.06
N CYS A 694 33.91 31.97 -6.79
CA CYS A 694 35.14 32.34 -6.07
C CYS A 694 36.34 31.44 -6.35
N VAL A 695 36.09 30.21 -6.80
CA VAL A 695 37.13 29.28 -7.25
C VAL A 695 36.93 29.08 -8.75
N PRO A 696 37.74 29.70 -9.63
CA PRO A 696 37.50 29.71 -11.07
C PRO A 696 37.22 28.32 -11.69
N PRO A 697 37.99 27.26 -11.42
CA PRO A 697 37.72 25.94 -12.01
C PRO A 697 36.45 25.26 -11.49
N LEU A 698 35.77 25.82 -10.48
CA LEU A 698 34.54 25.28 -9.91
C LEU A 698 33.31 26.19 -10.16
N GLY A 699 33.48 27.39 -10.75
CA GLY A 699 32.39 28.36 -10.91
C GLY A 699 31.35 27.96 -11.95
N THR A 700 30.22 27.39 -11.51
CA THR A 700 29.23 26.77 -12.42
C THR A 700 28.05 27.68 -12.73
N LEU A 701 27.43 28.27 -11.73
CA LEU A 701 26.21 29.07 -11.82
C LEU A 701 26.53 30.57 -11.84
N ALA A 702 27.37 31.05 -10.93
CA ALA A 702 27.79 32.44 -10.86
C ALA A 702 29.03 32.72 -11.74
N ARG A 703 29.19 33.99 -12.16
CA ARG A 703 30.38 34.48 -12.88
C ARG A 703 31.27 35.38 -12.04
N THR A 704 30.75 35.89 -10.94
CA THR A 704 31.44 36.80 -10.01
C THR A 704 31.56 36.14 -8.65
N CYS A 705 32.70 36.28 -8.00
CA CYS A 705 32.89 35.82 -6.62
C CYS A 705 32.12 36.72 -5.65
N ASP A 706 31.11 36.17 -4.98
CA ASP A 706 30.30 36.88 -3.98
C ASP A 706 29.62 35.86 -3.04
N TRP A 707 29.39 36.23 -1.78
CA TRP A 707 28.72 35.34 -0.80
C TRP A 707 27.20 35.48 -0.93
N ARG A 708 26.54 34.42 -1.43
CA ARG A 708 25.10 34.46 -1.77
C ARG A 708 24.34 33.24 -1.26
N PRO A 709 24.07 33.14 0.06
CA PRO A 709 23.39 31.97 0.64
C PRO A 709 21.90 31.86 0.26
N GLU A 710 21.28 32.97 -0.14
CA GLU A 710 19.87 33.03 -0.58
C GLU A 710 19.63 32.27 -1.90
N VAL A 711 20.62 32.31 -2.81
CA VAL A 711 20.52 31.76 -4.17
C VAL A 711 20.52 30.22 -4.22
N PRO A 712 21.38 29.50 -3.49
CA PRO A 712 21.36 28.03 -3.48
C PRO A 712 20.27 27.43 -2.58
N TRP A 713 19.54 28.23 -1.78
CA TRP A 713 18.54 27.69 -0.87
C TRP A 713 17.41 26.91 -1.56
N PRO A 714 16.80 27.38 -2.67
CA PRO A 714 15.82 26.59 -3.43
C PRO A 714 16.43 25.33 -4.05
N LEU A 715 17.69 25.39 -4.51
CA LEU A 715 18.41 24.22 -5.05
C LEU A 715 18.67 23.18 -3.95
N TYR A 716 19.00 23.64 -2.75
CA TYR A 716 19.15 22.79 -1.58
C TYR A 716 17.83 22.12 -1.19
N GLN A 717 16.72 22.87 -1.18
CA GLN A 717 15.40 22.32 -0.94
C GLN A 717 15.01 21.28 -2.00
N LEU A 718 15.38 21.50 -3.26
CA LEU A 718 15.22 20.52 -4.33
C LEU A 718 16.05 19.28 -3.99
N LEU A 719 17.36 19.40 -3.76
CA LEU A 719 18.31 18.29 -3.64
C LEU A 719 18.21 17.45 -2.37
N LEU A 720 17.85 18.04 -1.22
CA LEU A 720 17.94 17.39 0.08
C LEU A 720 17.15 16.08 0.12
N GLY A 721 15.92 16.10 -0.40
CA GLY A 721 15.03 14.94 -0.39
C GLY A 721 15.57 13.75 -1.20
N PRO A 722 15.85 13.93 -2.50
CA PRO A 722 16.54 12.95 -3.32
C PRO A 722 17.83 12.42 -2.73
N ALA A 723 18.67 13.30 -2.16
CA ALA A 723 19.97 12.91 -1.65
C ALA A 723 19.85 11.95 -0.46
N LEU A 724 18.95 12.25 0.48
CA LEU A 724 18.66 11.37 1.62
C LEU A 724 18.05 10.04 1.14
N LEU A 725 17.09 10.08 0.21
CA LEU A 725 16.50 8.85 -0.34
C LEU A 725 17.54 7.97 -1.04
N LEU A 726 18.39 8.57 -1.87
CA LEU A 726 19.47 7.86 -2.56
C LEU A 726 20.48 7.29 -1.56
N GLY A 727 20.82 8.05 -0.51
CA GLY A 727 21.65 7.60 0.60
C GLY A 727 21.12 6.32 1.26
N ALA A 728 19.82 6.29 1.57
CA ALA A 728 19.15 5.14 2.17
C ALA A 728 19.22 3.90 1.24
N VAL A 729 18.88 4.07 -0.04
CA VAL A 729 18.89 3.00 -1.05
C VAL A 729 20.30 2.43 -1.22
N VAL A 730 21.28 3.31 -1.39
CA VAL A 730 22.70 2.94 -1.53
C VAL A 730 23.19 2.20 -0.30
N ALA A 731 22.81 2.63 0.91
CA ALA A 731 23.19 1.96 2.15
C ALA A 731 22.60 0.54 2.25
N VAL A 732 21.33 0.34 1.83
CA VAL A 732 20.70 -0.99 1.77
C VAL A 732 21.45 -1.90 0.79
N VAL A 733 21.74 -1.41 -0.41
CA VAL A 733 22.45 -2.17 -1.47
C VAL A 733 23.87 -2.53 -1.01
N ALA A 734 24.61 -1.57 -0.47
CA ALA A 734 25.96 -1.79 0.07
C ALA A 734 25.96 -2.84 1.18
N ALA A 735 25.01 -2.76 2.12
CA ALA A 735 24.89 -3.74 3.19
C ALA A 735 24.57 -5.15 2.66
N ALA A 736 23.68 -5.26 1.67
CA ALA A 736 23.34 -6.52 1.04
C ALA A 736 24.53 -7.14 0.29
N ALA A 737 25.25 -6.34 -0.51
CA ALA A 737 26.43 -6.78 -1.25
C ALA A 737 27.54 -7.30 -0.31
N VAL A 738 27.87 -6.53 0.73
CA VAL A 738 28.87 -6.94 1.75
C VAL A 738 28.42 -8.20 2.50
N SER A 739 27.11 -8.38 2.71
CA SER A 739 26.55 -9.59 3.33
C SER A 739 26.65 -10.81 2.43
N ALA A 740 26.38 -10.67 1.13
CA ALA A 740 26.55 -11.74 0.15
C ALA A 740 28.02 -12.16 0.00
N VAL A 741 28.93 -11.20 -0.18
CA VAL A 741 30.38 -11.48 -0.28
C VAL A 741 30.90 -12.16 1.00
N GLY A 742 30.44 -11.70 2.17
CA GLY A 742 30.78 -12.32 3.45
C GLY A 742 30.23 -13.73 3.63
N ALA A 743 29.12 -14.09 2.98
CA ALA A 743 28.57 -15.45 3.00
C ALA A 743 29.38 -16.40 2.09
N VAL A 744 29.79 -15.94 0.91
CA VAL A 744 30.59 -16.73 -0.06
C VAL A 744 32.01 -16.97 0.44
N ARG A 745 32.63 -15.97 1.08
CA ARG A 745 34.02 -16.07 1.59
C ARG A 745 34.17 -16.91 2.86
N ARG A 746 33.08 -17.23 3.55
CA ARG A 746 33.14 -18.09 4.75
C ARG A 746 33.25 -19.55 4.33
N ARG A 747 34.48 -20.09 4.37
CA ARG A 747 34.68 -21.55 4.54
C ARG A 747 33.96 -21.99 5.84
N PRO A 748 33.44 -23.23 5.94
CA PRO A 748 32.90 -23.76 7.18
C PRO A 748 34.04 -23.86 8.21
N ALA A 749 34.31 -22.77 8.91
CA ALA A 749 35.31 -22.73 9.96
C ALA A 749 34.82 -23.62 11.11
N SER A 750 35.68 -24.55 11.48
CA SER A 750 35.57 -25.45 12.61
C SER A 750 35.06 -24.71 13.86
N ARG A 751 34.12 -25.36 14.55
CA ARG A 751 33.74 -25.03 15.92
C ARG A 751 34.98 -25.18 16.79
N GLY A 752 35.68 -24.10 17.09
CA GLY A 752 36.87 -24.19 17.96
C GLY A 752 37.78 -22.98 17.88
N ALA A 753 37.31 -21.82 18.32
CA ALA A 753 38.20 -20.76 18.79
C ALA A 753 37.42 -19.90 19.78
N VAL A 754 37.59 -20.20 21.07
CA VAL A 754 37.18 -19.31 22.15
C VAL A 754 38.05 -18.06 22.02
N ALA A 755 37.43 -16.94 21.64
CA ALA A 755 38.12 -15.65 21.63
C ALA A 755 38.50 -15.26 23.06
N PRO A 756 39.70 -14.69 23.29
CA PRO A 756 40.12 -14.31 24.63
C PRO A 756 39.19 -13.24 25.22
N ARG A 757 38.71 -13.50 26.45
CA ARG A 757 37.93 -12.57 27.28
C ARG A 757 38.70 -11.25 27.42
N ARG A 758 38.24 -10.19 26.74
CA ARG A 758 38.76 -8.83 26.95
C ARG A 758 38.26 -8.29 28.28
N ALA A 759 39.18 -7.71 29.06
CA ALA A 759 38.91 -7.12 30.37
C ALA A 759 37.80 -6.04 30.31
N PRO A 760 36.95 -5.94 31.36
CA PRO A 760 35.90 -4.95 31.44
C PRO A 760 36.49 -3.53 31.44
N ARG A 761 36.17 -2.73 30.42
CA ARG A 761 36.53 -1.31 30.39
C ARG A 761 35.63 -0.50 31.33
N ARG A 762 36.24 0.41 32.10
CA ARG A 762 35.54 1.33 33.02
C ARG A 762 34.44 2.13 32.30
N PRO A 763 33.26 2.30 32.91
CA PRO A 763 32.16 3.05 32.33
C PRO A 763 32.46 4.55 32.32
N VAL A 764 32.47 5.15 31.12
CA VAL A 764 32.42 6.62 30.97
C VAL A 764 30.96 7.04 31.07
N ARG A 765 30.65 8.03 31.92
CA ARG A 765 29.28 8.50 32.20
C ARG A 765 28.53 8.86 30.89
N PRO A 766 27.30 8.37 30.67
CA PRO A 766 26.61 8.41 29.36
C PRO A 766 25.92 9.74 29.02
N VAL A 767 25.82 10.69 29.94
CA VAL A 767 24.93 11.86 29.82
C VAL A 767 25.26 12.73 28.61
N HIS A 768 26.53 13.08 28.39
CA HIS A 768 26.93 13.94 27.26
C HIS A 768 26.72 13.28 25.88
N ARG A 769 26.83 11.95 25.78
CA ARG A 769 26.59 11.22 24.52
C ARG A 769 25.11 11.17 24.18
N VAL A 770 24.26 10.91 25.17
CA VAL A 770 22.80 10.88 25.00
C VAL A 770 22.28 12.26 24.60
N VAL A 771 22.78 13.34 25.22
CA VAL A 771 22.39 14.71 24.88
C VAL A 771 22.84 15.10 23.46
N ALA A 772 24.08 14.81 23.07
CA ALA A 772 24.57 15.16 21.73
C ALA A 772 23.86 14.38 20.60
N VAL A 773 23.64 13.07 20.78
CA VAL A 773 22.88 12.26 19.82
C VAL A 773 21.42 12.67 19.80
N GLY A 774 20.82 12.98 20.96
CA GLY A 774 19.46 13.49 21.07
C GLY A 774 19.26 14.80 20.31
N LEU A 775 20.18 15.76 20.43
CA LEU A 775 20.16 17.03 19.70
C LEU A 775 20.28 16.81 18.19
N LEU A 776 21.22 15.96 17.74
CA LEU A 776 21.39 15.62 16.33
C LEU A 776 20.13 14.97 15.74
N CYS A 777 19.52 14.04 16.48
CA CYS A 777 18.26 13.40 16.07
C CYS A 777 17.11 14.42 16.02
N ALA A 778 17.01 15.32 16.99
CA ALA A 778 16.00 16.37 17.01
C ALA A 778 16.13 17.33 15.82
N VAL A 779 17.36 17.73 15.46
CA VAL A 779 17.62 18.58 14.28
C VAL A 779 17.28 17.84 12.98
N ALA A 780 17.68 16.57 12.84
CA ALA A 780 17.39 15.78 11.65
C ALA A 780 15.87 15.54 11.46
N VAL A 781 15.15 15.22 12.53
CA VAL A 781 13.69 15.05 12.51
C VAL A 781 13.00 16.40 12.28
N GLY A 782 13.42 17.46 12.97
CA GLY A 782 12.85 18.80 12.80
C GLY A 782 12.99 19.32 11.38
N ALA A 783 14.18 19.20 10.78
CA ALA A 783 14.43 19.63 9.39
C ALA A 783 13.61 18.84 8.38
N THR A 784 13.50 17.51 8.54
CA THR A 784 12.72 16.66 7.62
C THR A 784 11.22 16.84 7.76
N VAL A 785 10.70 17.03 8.98
CA VAL A 785 9.29 17.33 9.24
C VAL A 785 8.93 18.72 8.72
N ALA A 786 9.75 19.74 8.98
CA ALA A 786 9.51 21.10 8.48
C ALA A 786 9.49 21.15 6.94
N ALA A 787 10.43 20.46 6.28
CA ALA A 787 10.45 20.34 4.83
C ALA A 787 9.20 19.61 4.29
N GLY A 788 8.74 18.56 4.96
CA GLY A 788 7.52 17.82 4.60
C GLY A 788 6.25 18.67 4.73
N VAL A 789 6.08 19.38 5.85
CA VAL A 789 4.92 20.26 6.11
C VAL A 789 4.89 21.44 5.13
N PHE A 790 6.04 22.06 4.87
CA PHE A 790 6.15 23.18 3.92
C PHE A 790 5.74 22.76 2.50
N ARG A 791 6.17 21.57 2.05
CA ARG A 791 5.77 21.02 0.75
C ARG A 791 4.29 20.64 0.67
N ALA A 792 3.74 20.04 1.74
CA ALA A 792 2.32 19.70 1.81
C ALA A 792 1.42 20.93 1.71
N GLY A 793 1.79 22.03 2.40
CA GLY A 793 1.06 23.30 2.35
C GLY A 793 1.10 23.97 0.97
N ASN A 794 2.25 23.93 0.28
CA ASN A 794 2.38 24.53 -1.06
C ASN A 794 1.78 23.68 -2.19
N GLY A 795 1.75 22.35 -2.04
CA GLY A 795 1.16 21.45 -3.03
C GLY A 795 -0.36 21.59 -3.13
N GLN A 796 -1.07 21.77 -2.01
CA GLN A 796 -2.52 22.01 -2.01
C GLN A 796 -2.89 23.39 -2.59
N GLY A 797 -2.07 24.42 -2.34
CA GLY A 797 -2.30 25.76 -2.86
C GLY A 797 -2.10 25.91 -4.38
N LEU A 798 -1.35 25.01 -5.02
CA LEU A 798 -1.18 24.98 -6.48
C LEU A 798 -2.34 24.26 -7.18
N ASP A 799 -2.83 23.16 -6.62
CA ASP A 799 -4.02 22.46 -7.14
C ASP A 799 -5.30 23.33 -7.02
N ASP A 800 -5.47 24.05 -5.91
CA ASP A 800 -6.64 24.94 -5.73
C ASP A 800 -6.52 26.26 -6.52
N ARG A 801 -5.31 26.76 -6.79
CA ARG A 801 -5.12 27.90 -7.70
C ARG A 801 -5.29 27.51 -9.17
N ALA A 802 -4.86 26.32 -9.56
CA ALA A 802 -5.11 25.77 -10.90
C ALA A 802 -6.61 25.55 -11.18
N ARG A 803 -7.41 25.30 -10.13
CA ARG A 803 -8.88 25.25 -10.21
C ARG A 803 -9.57 26.62 -10.30
N GLY A 804 -8.88 27.70 -9.90
CA GLY A 804 -9.50 29.02 -9.71
C GLY A 804 -9.06 30.13 -10.67
N HIS A 805 -7.92 30.01 -11.35
CA HIS A 805 -7.38 31.09 -12.19
C HIS A 805 -6.47 30.56 -13.32
N GLU A 806 -7.02 30.30 -14.50
CA GLU A 806 -6.22 30.22 -15.73
C GLU A 806 -7.02 30.68 -16.97
N PRO A 807 -7.15 32.01 -17.23
CA PRO A 807 -7.63 32.49 -18.53
C PRO A 807 -6.51 32.77 -19.55
N ALA A 808 -5.23 32.78 -19.15
CA ALA A 808 -4.17 33.43 -19.95
C ALA A 808 -3.00 32.55 -20.45
N ILE A 809 -2.97 31.24 -20.11
CA ILE A 809 -1.91 30.30 -20.57
C ILE A 809 -2.47 29.25 -21.56
N THR A 810 -3.74 29.39 -21.95
CA THR A 810 -4.50 28.41 -22.73
C THR A 810 -4.11 28.38 -24.22
N GLU A 811 -3.67 29.49 -24.82
CA GLU A 811 -3.35 29.54 -26.25
C GLU A 811 -2.02 28.83 -26.58
N GLY A 812 -0.95 29.05 -25.81
CA GLY A 812 0.35 28.40 -26.06
C GLY A 812 0.38 26.90 -25.78
N ARG A 813 -0.49 26.40 -24.90
CA ARG A 813 -0.68 24.96 -24.64
C ARG A 813 -1.54 24.26 -25.69
N ALA A 814 -2.48 24.98 -26.30
CA ALA A 814 -3.35 24.43 -27.33
C ALA A 814 -2.57 24.08 -28.61
N ASP A 815 -1.61 24.92 -29.01
CA ASP A 815 -0.76 24.70 -30.18
C ASP A 815 0.33 23.64 -29.93
N ALA A 816 0.94 23.60 -28.74
CA ALA A 816 1.86 22.52 -28.35
C ALA A 816 1.15 21.15 -28.27
N ALA A 817 -0.13 21.13 -27.90
CA ALA A 817 -0.96 19.93 -27.89
C ALA A 817 -1.49 19.54 -29.28
N ALA A 818 -1.49 20.44 -30.27
CA ALA A 818 -1.83 20.12 -31.66
C ALA A 818 -0.74 19.29 -32.35
N GLY A 819 0.52 19.42 -31.90
CA GLY A 819 1.64 18.56 -32.33
C GLY A 819 1.69 17.19 -31.66
N LEU A 820 0.95 16.98 -30.56
CA LEU A 820 0.84 15.71 -29.84
C LEU A 820 -0.31 14.85 -30.37
N ALA A 821 -0.44 14.75 -31.69
CA ALA A 821 -1.24 13.69 -32.28
C ALA A 821 -0.68 12.35 -31.78
N GLY A 822 -1.40 11.70 -30.87
CA GLY A 822 -1.05 10.35 -30.46
C GLY A 822 -0.89 9.44 -31.68
N PRO A 823 -0.15 8.34 -31.57
CA PRO A 823 -0.06 7.36 -32.66
C PRO A 823 -1.47 7.01 -33.17
N PRO A 824 -1.63 6.72 -34.47
CA PRO A 824 -2.94 6.47 -35.06
C PRO A 824 -3.66 5.36 -34.29
N VAL A 825 -4.77 5.72 -33.63
CA VAL A 825 -5.66 4.76 -32.99
C VAL A 825 -6.34 3.87 -34.03
N SER A 826 -6.68 2.64 -33.64
CA SER A 826 -7.38 1.71 -34.52
C SER A 826 -8.73 2.30 -34.98
N ALA A 827 -9.23 1.88 -36.15
CA ALA A 827 -10.54 2.32 -36.64
C ALA A 827 -11.65 2.08 -35.61
N ARG A 828 -11.67 0.87 -35.01
CA ARG A 828 -12.58 0.49 -33.93
C ARG A 828 -12.47 1.36 -32.69
N THR A 829 -11.26 1.69 -32.23
CA THR A 829 -11.07 2.61 -31.10
C THR A 829 -11.67 3.98 -31.42
N ARG A 830 -11.40 4.50 -32.62
CA ARG A 830 -11.91 5.80 -33.07
C ARG A 830 -13.43 5.84 -33.09
N GLU A 831 -14.06 4.78 -33.59
CA GLU A 831 -15.53 4.63 -33.59
C GLU A 831 -16.10 4.72 -32.18
N ILE A 832 -15.51 3.99 -31.23
CA ILE A 832 -15.91 4.01 -29.81
C ILE A 832 -15.72 5.40 -29.20
N GLN A 833 -14.59 6.07 -29.47
CA GLN A 833 -14.31 7.41 -28.98
C GLN A 833 -15.31 8.44 -29.52
N VAL A 834 -15.64 8.37 -30.82
CA VAL A 834 -16.64 9.25 -31.45
C VAL A 834 -18.04 9.00 -30.88
N LEU A 835 -18.43 7.73 -30.71
CA LEU A 835 -19.71 7.38 -30.10
C LEU A 835 -19.79 7.84 -28.63
N ALA A 836 -18.72 7.67 -27.86
CA ALA A 836 -18.65 8.16 -26.49
C ALA A 836 -18.73 9.69 -26.42
N TRP A 837 -17.97 10.41 -27.26
CA TRP A 837 -18.03 11.87 -27.38
C TRP A 837 -19.46 12.35 -27.67
N HIS A 838 -20.14 11.66 -28.59
CA HIS A 838 -21.52 11.94 -28.96
C HIS A 838 -22.48 11.75 -27.76
N MET A 839 -22.44 10.61 -27.08
CA MET A 839 -23.37 10.28 -25.99
C MET A 839 -23.08 11.01 -24.67
N TYR A 840 -21.83 11.38 -24.40
CA TYR A 840 -21.40 12.01 -23.14
C TYR A 840 -21.37 13.55 -23.22
N GLY A 841 -22.20 14.14 -24.08
CA GLY A 841 -22.49 15.58 -24.07
C GLY A 841 -22.46 16.27 -25.43
N GLY A 842 -21.77 15.70 -26.43
CA GLY A 842 -21.66 16.32 -27.75
C GLY A 842 -23.02 16.51 -28.42
N GLU A 843 -23.86 15.47 -28.42
CA GLU A 843 -25.21 15.53 -29.00
C GLU A 843 -26.12 16.51 -28.23
N GLU A 844 -26.02 16.51 -26.91
CA GLU A 844 -26.83 17.36 -26.04
C GLU A 844 -26.56 18.86 -26.26
N LEU A 845 -25.30 19.24 -26.45
CA LEU A 845 -24.92 20.63 -26.76
C LEU A 845 -25.54 21.10 -28.09
N ILE A 846 -25.52 20.23 -29.12
CA ILE A 846 -26.14 20.54 -30.41
C ILE A 846 -27.67 20.58 -30.28
N LYS A 847 -28.29 19.64 -29.55
CA LYS A 847 -29.73 19.63 -29.29
C LYS A 847 -30.19 20.86 -28.51
N ARG A 848 -29.42 21.31 -27.52
CA ARG A 848 -29.70 22.54 -26.76
C ARG A 848 -29.69 23.76 -27.68
N PHE A 849 -28.65 23.88 -28.53
CA PHE A 849 -28.61 24.93 -29.56
C PHE A 849 -29.84 24.87 -30.47
N MET A 850 -30.14 23.70 -31.04
CA MET A 850 -31.25 23.51 -31.98
C MET A 850 -32.61 23.82 -31.35
N THR A 851 -32.80 23.48 -30.07
CA THR A 851 -34.02 23.79 -29.31
C THR A 851 -34.14 25.30 -29.09
N GLY A 852 -33.06 25.97 -28.68
CA GLY A 852 -33.00 27.42 -28.55
C GLY A 852 -33.27 28.13 -29.88
N ALA A 853 -32.69 27.63 -30.97
CA ALA A 853 -32.86 28.15 -32.33
C ALA A 853 -34.29 28.04 -32.84
N LYS A 854 -34.96 26.90 -32.60
CA LYS A 854 -36.38 26.71 -32.91
C LYS A 854 -37.28 27.62 -32.08
N GLY A 855 -37.02 27.73 -30.77
CA GLY A 855 -37.77 28.61 -29.88
C GLY A 855 -37.64 30.08 -30.27
N PHE A 856 -36.43 30.51 -30.61
CA PHE A 856 -36.14 31.85 -31.10
C PHE A 856 -36.87 32.16 -32.41
N SER A 857 -36.78 31.25 -33.38
CA SER A 857 -37.48 31.39 -34.67
C SER A 857 -39.00 31.45 -34.49
N GLY A 858 -39.55 30.62 -33.60
CA GLY A 858 -40.98 30.62 -33.27
C GLY A 858 -41.44 31.91 -32.60
N LEU A 859 -40.64 32.47 -31.68
CA LEU A 859 -40.91 33.76 -31.04
C LEU A 859 -41.01 34.88 -32.09
N LEU A 860 -40.06 34.92 -33.04
CA LEU A 860 -40.04 35.93 -34.10
C LEU A 860 -41.22 35.77 -35.06
N ALA A 861 -41.56 34.54 -35.45
CA ALA A 861 -42.72 34.26 -36.30
C ALA A 861 -44.05 34.66 -35.65
N ALA A 862 -44.19 34.45 -34.34
CA ALA A 862 -45.40 34.82 -33.59
C ALA A 862 -45.54 36.34 -33.37
N GLY A 863 -44.44 37.08 -33.39
CA GLY A 863 -44.40 38.50 -33.05
C GLY A 863 -44.96 39.48 -34.08
N ARG A 864 -45.27 39.05 -35.32
CA ARG A 864 -45.76 39.91 -36.43
C ARG A 864 -45.05 41.28 -36.57
N GLY A 865 -43.76 41.35 -36.24
CA GLY A 865 -42.94 42.58 -36.32
C GLY A 865 -42.74 43.33 -34.99
N GLU A 866 -43.43 42.97 -33.91
CA GLU A 866 -43.27 43.58 -32.57
C GLU A 866 -42.89 42.53 -31.53
N VAL A 867 -41.59 42.30 -31.36
CA VAL A 867 -41.05 41.40 -30.32
C VAL A 867 -40.32 42.24 -29.27
N SER A 868 -40.84 42.22 -28.03
CA SER A 868 -40.17 42.87 -26.90
C SER A 868 -38.76 42.31 -26.68
N GLU A 869 -37.78 43.20 -26.58
CA GLU A 869 -36.38 42.92 -26.25
C GLU A 869 -36.22 42.00 -25.03
N SER A 870 -37.07 42.17 -24.03
CA SER A 870 -37.08 41.34 -22.80
C SER A 870 -37.29 39.85 -23.08
N ARG A 871 -37.99 39.50 -24.18
CA ARG A 871 -38.23 38.11 -24.61
C ARG A 871 -37.12 37.56 -25.51
N VAL A 872 -36.37 38.43 -26.18
CA VAL A 872 -35.28 38.07 -27.12
C VAL A 872 -33.96 37.87 -26.37
N ARG A 873 -33.66 38.73 -25.39
CA ARG A 873 -32.42 38.73 -24.61
C ARG A 873 -32.03 37.36 -24.04
N PRO A 874 -32.94 36.57 -23.43
CA PRO A 874 -32.59 35.26 -22.88
C PRO A 874 -32.07 34.27 -23.93
N PHE A 875 -32.55 34.34 -25.19
CA PHE A 875 -32.06 33.48 -26.27
C PHE A 875 -30.65 33.89 -26.72
N CYS A 876 -30.38 35.19 -26.86
CA CYS A 876 -29.04 35.67 -27.20
C CYS A 876 -28.00 35.26 -26.16
N GLU A 877 -28.34 35.39 -24.87
CA GLU A 877 -27.50 34.93 -23.76
C GLU A 877 -27.32 33.42 -23.77
N ASP A 878 -28.37 32.64 -24.09
CA ASP A 878 -28.28 31.19 -24.16
C ASP A 878 -27.40 30.71 -25.31
N PHE A 879 -27.45 31.34 -26.50
CA PHE A 879 -26.52 31.05 -27.58
C PHE A 879 -25.08 31.32 -27.17
N GLY A 880 -24.83 32.45 -26.49
CA GLY A 880 -23.51 32.75 -25.93
C GLY A 880 -23.05 31.72 -24.89
N ARG A 881 -23.96 31.21 -24.04
CA ARG A 881 -23.64 30.12 -23.10
C ARG A 881 -23.32 28.82 -23.83
N VAL A 882 -24.14 28.42 -24.81
CA VAL A 882 -23.91 27.18 -25.58
C VAL A 882 -22.58 27.23 -26.31
N ALA A 883 -22.20 28.37 -26.91
CA ALA A 883 -20.88 28.52 -27.53
C ALA A 883 -19.73 28.32 -26.54
N ARG A 884 -19.82 28.91 -25.33
CA ARG A 884 -18.81 28.72 -24.28
C ARG A 884 -18.74 27.28 -23.79
N ASP A 885 -19.89 26.67 -23.51
CA ASP A 885 -19.98 25.28 -23.05
C ASP A 885 -19.41 24.33 -24.12
N ALA A 886 -19.71 24.56 -25.41
CA ALA A 886 -19.21 23.78 -26.53
C ALA A 886 -17.73 23.99 -26.82
N GLY A 887 -17.21 25.22 -26.66
CA GLY A 887 -15.78 25.53 -26.76
C GLY A 887 -14.96 24.95 -25.61
N ALA A 888 -15.57 24.76 -24.43
CA ALA A 888 -14.96 24.11 -23.28
C ALA A 888 -15.15 22.57 -23.25
N PHE A 889 -15.91 22.01 -24.20
CA PHE A 889 -16.17 20.57 -24.27
C PHE A 889 -14.99 19.80 -24.89
N PHE A 890 -15.04 18.46 -24.82
CA PHE A 890 -14.01 17.60 -25.39
C PHE A 890 -13.76 17.87 -26.87
N ARG A 891 -12.52 17.70 -27.30
CA ARG A 891 -12.13 17.65 -28.71
C ARG A 891 -12.80 16.46 -29.39
N VAL A 892 -13.31 16.68 -30.60
CA VAL A 892 -13.94 15.60 -31.38
C VAL A 892 -12.87 14.58 -31.80
N PRO A 893 -12.99 13.29 -31.47
CA PRO A 893 -12.02 12.24 -31.83
C PRO A 893 -12.00 11.86 -33.33
N GLU A 894 -12.30 12.79 -34.23
CA GLU A 894 -12.25 12.61 -35.68
C GLU A 894 -11.91 13.96 -36.35
N PRO A 895 -10.88 14.03 -37.21
CA PRO A 895 -10.38 15.32 -37.72
C PRO A 895 -11.43 16.17 -38.44
N ARG A 896 -12.27 15.56 -39.29
CA ARG A 896 -13.23 16.30 -40.10
C ARG A 896 -14.38 16.85 -39.25
N ALA A 897 -14.89 16.05 -38.31
CA ALA A 897 -15.89 16.49 -37.34
C ALA A 897 -15.31 17.52 -36.37
N ALA A 898 -14.02 17.46 -36.04
CA ALA A 898 -13.36 18.48 -35.22
C ALA A 898 -13.29 19.85 -35.92
N GLU A 899 -13.04 19.89 -37.23
CA GLU A 899 -13.11 21.12 -38.03
C GLU A 899 -14.54 21.70 -38.02
N LEU A 900 -15.54 20.86 -38.35
CA LEU A 900 -16.95 21.26 -38.36
C LEU A 900 -17.42 21.74 -36.98
N TRP A 901 -16.94 21.11 -35.90
CA TRP A 901 -17.24 21.51 -34.52
C TRP A 901 -16.66 22.89 -34.19
N LYS A 902 -15.41 23.16 -34.58
CA LYS A 902 -14.79 24.49 -34.40
C LYS A 902 -15.57 25.57 -35.14
N GLU A 903 -15.96 25.30 -36.39
CA GLU A 903 -16.78 26.21 -37.18
C GLU A 903 -18.16 26.42 -36.54
N PHE A 904 -18.79 25.35 -36.05
CA PHE A 904 -20.05 25.42 -35.32
C PHE A 904 -19.94 26.33 -34.10
N VAL A 905 -18.95 26.11 -33.22
CA VAL A 905 -18.74 26.91 -32.00
C VAL A 905 -18.53 28.39 -32.34
N ALA A 906 -17.67 28.69 -33.30
CA ALA A 906 -17.40 30.06 -33.74
C ALA A 906 -18.66 30.75 -34.30
N GLN A 907 -19.48 30.01 -35.06
CA GLN A 907 -20.71 30.52 -35.65
C GLN A 907 -21.81 30.76 -34.61
N VAL A 908 -21.95 29.88 -33.60
CA VAL A 908 -22.88 30.08 -32.48
C VAL A 908 -22.46 31.27 -31.62
N GLU A 909 -21.16 31.43 -31.35
CA GLU A 909 -20.64 32.58 -30.60
C GLU A 909 -20.94 33.90 -31.33
N LYS A 910 -20.70 33.93 -32.64
CA LYS A 910 -21.02 35.07 -33.50
C LYS A 910 -22.52 35.38 -33.46
N THR A 911 -23.36 34.36 -33.61
CA THR A 911 -24.82 34.48 -33.53
C THR A 911 -25.26 35.10 -32.19
N GLY A 912 -24.74 34.62 -31.06
CA GLY A 912 -25.05 35.16 -29.73
C GLY A 912 -24.64 36.63 -29.57
N ARG A 913 -23.45 37.01 -30.05
CA ARG A 913 -22.97 38.41 -30.02
C ARG A 913 -23.81 39.33 -30.89
N THR A 914 -24.09 38.94 -32.13
CA THR A 914 -24.90 39.75 -33.06
C THR A 914 -26.34 39.89 -32.56
N CYS A 915 -26.92 38.82 -32.00
CA CYS A 915 -28.22 38.85 -31.33
C CYS A 915 -28.22 39.81 -30.14
N GLY A 916 -27.21 39.73 -29.26
CA GLY A 916 -27.09 40.63 -28.10
C GLY A 916 -27.00 42.10 -28.50
N GLN A 917 -26.16 42.41 -29.50
CA GLN A 917 -26.04 43.78 -30.05
C GLN A 917 -27.36 44.26 -30.67
N ALA A 918 -28.11 43.39 -31.33
CA ALA A 918 -29.41 43.74 -31.89
C ALA A 918 -30.40 44.17 -30.80
N VAL A 919 -30.39 43.48 -29.65
CA VAL A 919 -31.23 43.81 -28.49
C VAL A 919 -30.77 45.11 -27.82
N GLU A 920 -29.47 45.30 -27.62
CA GLU A 920 -28.93 46.51 -26.97
C GLU A 920 -29.15 47.78 -27.76
N GLN A 921 -29.16 47.68 -29.09
CA GLN A 921 -29.31 48.81 -30.01
C GLN A 921 -30.73 48.93 -30.59
N SER A 922 -31.66 48.08 -30.15
CA SER A 922 -33.03 47.99 -30.70
C SER A 922 -33.03 47.88 -32.24
N ASN A 923 -32.09 47.11 -32.82
CA ASN A 923 -31.80 47.12 -34.26
C ASN A 923 -32.32 45.85 -34.96
N GLY A 924 -33.46 45.97 -35.65
CA GLY A 924 -34.10 44.87 -36.38
C GLY A 924 -33.24 44.24 -37.49
N ARG A 925 -32.36 45.01 -38.15
CA ARG A 925 -31.47 44.46 -39.20
C ARG A 925 -30.38 43.57 -38.62
N LEU A 926 -29.84 43.92 -37.44
CA LEU A 926 -28.92 43.05 -36.72
C LEU A 926 -29.61 41.79 -36.24
N LEU A 927 -30.89 41.89 -35.85
CA LEU A 927 -31.69 40.73 -35.45
C LEU A 927 -31.92 39.78 -36.64
N GLU A 928 -32.29 40.30 -37.81
CA GLU A 928 -32.41 39.49 -39.04
C GLU A 928 -31.09 38.83 -39.44
N ARG A 929 -29.98 39.56 -39.34
CA ARG A 929 -28.64 39.00 -39.57
C ARG A 929 -28.34 37.84 -38.62
N SER A 930 -28.68 37.99 -37.34
CA SER A 930 -28.50 36.91 -36.35
C SER A 930 -29.30 35.66 -36.71
N MET A 931 -30.49 35.80 -37.32
CA MET A 931 -31.26 34.63 -37.80
C MET A 931 -30.56 33.89 -38.94
N SER A 932 -29.98 34.62 -39.90
CA SER A 932 -29.22 34.01 -41.00
C SER A 932 -28.00 33.27 -40.46
N GLU A 933 -27.29 33.89 -39.51
CA GLU A 933 -26.13 33.29 -38.83
C GLU A 933 -26.52 32.04 -38.03
N LEU A 934 -27.70 32.04 -37.41
CA LEU A 934 -28.29 30.91 -36.67
C LEU A 934 -28.62 29.72 -37.58
N VAL A 935 -29.13 29.94 -38.79
CA VAL A 935 -29.33 28.87 -39.79
C VAL A 935 -28.00 28.27 -40.22
N GLY A 936 -26.96 29.09 -40.37
CA GLY A 936 -25.59 28.62 -40.64
C GLY A 936 -25.05 27.72 -39.54
N ALA A 937 -25.19 28.13 -38.28
CA ALA A 937 -24.81 27.32 -37.13
C ALA A 937 -25.61 26.00 -37.06
N ALA A 938 -26.91 26.02 -37.36
CA ALA A 938 -27.74 24.80 -37.36
C ALA A 938 -27.24 23.78 -38.39
N ARG A 939 -26.90 24.21 -39.61
CA ARG A 939 -26.34 23.33 -40.64
C ARG A 939 -24.99 22.73 -40.24
N LEU A 940 -24.13 23.51 -39.60
CA LEU A 940 -22.84 23.02 -39.09
C LEU A 940 -23.06 21.99 -37.97
N GLY A 941 -23.98 22.25 -37.04
CA GLY A 941 -24.36 21.30 -36.00
C GLY A 941 -24.88 19.97 -36.58
N ASP A 942 -25.78 20.03 -37.56
CA ASP A 942 -26.28 18.84 -38.27
C ASP A 942 -25.15 18.10 -39.01
N ALA A 943 -24.20 18.82 -39.61
CA ALA A 943 -23.05 18.22 -40.28
C ALA A 943 -22.11 17.49 -39.29
N VAL A 944 -21.89 18.04 -38.09
CA VAL A 944 -21.15 17.35 -37.03
C VAL A 944 -21.88 16.06 -36.62
N LEU A 945 -23.20 16.12 -36.38
CA LEU A 945 -23.99 14.94 -36.02
C LEU A 945 -23.98 13.88 -37.13
N ALA A 946 -24.17 14.28 -38.38
CA ALA A 946 -24.13 13.36 -39.52
C ALA A 946 -22.77 12.69 -39.67
N ARG A 947 -21.66 13.44 -39.51
CA ARG A 947 -20.31 12.89 -39.62
C ARG A 947 -19.99 11.93 -38.47
N THR A 948 -20.27 12.33 -37.23
CA THR A 948 -20.04 11.48 -36.05
C THR A 948 -20.87 10.20 -36.09
N LYS A 949 -22.12 10.28 -36.58
CA LYS A 949 -22.98 9.13 -36.78
C LYS A 949 -22.50 8.21 -37.91
N ALA A 950 -22.06 8.75 -39.04
CA ALA A 950 -21.53 7.95 -40.14
C ALA A 950 -20.31 7.12 -39.70
N VAL A 951 -19.41 7.72 -38.91
CA VAL A 951 -18.27 7.00 -38.32
C VAL A 951 -18.73 5.88 -37.38
N ALA A 952 -19.77 6.11 -36.57
CA ALA A 952 -20.32 5.08 -35.70
C ALA A 952 -21.00 3.93 -36.49
N GLU A 953 -21.64 4.22 -37.64
CA GLU A 953 -22.34 3.24 -38.47
C GLU A 953 -21.40 2.44 -39.39
N GLU A 954 -20.27 3.02 -39.83
CA GLU A 954 -19.22 2.32 -40.61
C GLU A 954 -18.59 1.14 -39.85
N GLY A 955 -18.67 1.15 -38.51
CA GLY A 955 -18.10 0.14 -37.61
C GLY A 955 -18.99 -1.07 -37.27
N ASP A 956 -20.21 -1.17 -37.83
CA ASP A 956 -21.21 -2.21 -37.50
C ASP A 956 -21.64 -2.22 -36.00
N ILE A 957 -21.51 -1.08 -35.30
CA ILE A 957 -21.93 -0.90 -33.90
C ILE A 957 -23.37 -0.38 -33.88
N ARG A 958 -24.35 -1.27 -33.66
CA ARG A 958 -25.77 -0.92 -33.45
C ARG A 958 -26.15 -0.80 -31.98
#